data_AF-A0A1L5F7V0-F1
#
_entry.id   AF-A0A1L5F7V0-F1
#
_cell.length_a   1.000
_cell.length_b   1.000
_cell.length_c   1.000
_cell.angle_alpha   90.00
_cell.angle_beta   90.00
_cell.angle_gamma   90.00
#
_symmetry.space_group_name_H-M   'P 1'
#
loop_
_entity.id
_entity.type
_entity.pdbx_description
1 polymer ?
#
loop_
_entity_poly.entity_id
_entity_poly.type
_entity_poly.pdbx_seq_one_letter_code
_entity_poly.pdbx_strand_id
1 'polypeptide(L)'
;MEYILENFKEEYDSIIQRRIYHNKVVRSANNPILFVFLGDGVKEAYKYIESSIRHKWDNGEGIAFINITADNVEHKDDSFNFQFDFKDKKSLRKNIREKFYSDRKELENLNKKIKILRDKILSSGSLFNSFENISISVVTASDDPLNILVPEVTLLIRKKMLEVFKTGTLDLYVLVKEKNMEDEFFSRALSVSFFREIEYMQSEGFRFDEKTDVYGEDRELSVSFSGAVFYMTYVLEEKNEKGIIPENSMVNNYEIIAYLNLIKNRSVSIDNFANTENQHYDNARFKANILREDSLNRYVTAGLSKVRRPGGAICITVLKDFYERIVGKLNELSMKKVEFITEILKIDELGLNSKVDDILPKHISIMDMKGIMMSPVSKVEGFTLKQIEEKLYGDRCENFFRENFIIPSKNNLEAINIEAQIKALVKENITDNTKLGLYCALNWMGEEGPTIKYLRDKIKFIDRIIDNIKNEINSLYESRFIEGFSLENFFVKSKGIKEAKTKIFKDIYERKLEILRLNISKNIIKQYENILLKIHGEVSEEAKNLMCIGETIKSYEDSIIKNEDDYASQNVKVYYKNVVKNILDNLEKDHGEAFYLEDNYMGNLSVLLREGKEKVLKKMILFCNKYIFTEDEFKLSFEEEFNKRANVNLSDYNLKVLSREELYRKLYNILEDNSALKSHIMNYDVKGYQEKYFFGDYSSDFIKYAFDFDRKTRNYKIGYIHEIKSSGIEKLNLMGGFGAKDIIYVKSSIEFYNYCLENEYLLHGIDAGLLPHIV
;
A
#
# COMPACT_ATOMS: atom_id res chain seq x y z
N MET A 1 3.96 -8.55 -4.32
CA MET A 1 4.36 -7.77 -3.12
C MET A 1 3.82 -6.35 -3.12
N GLU A 2 4.13 -5.47 -4.08
CA GLU A 2 3.60 -4.09 -4.11
C GLU A 2 2.07 -4.02 -4.08
N TYR A 3 1.40 -4.87 -4.87
CA TYR A 3 -0.06 -5.03 -4.82
C TYR A 3 -0.61 -5.40 -3.43
N ILE A 4 0.15 -6.13 -2.60
CA ILE A 4 -0.27 -6.46 -1.23
C ILE A 4 -0.17 -5.23 -0.34
N LEU A 5 0.87 -4.40 -0.51
CA LEU A 5 1.03 -3.15 0.22
C LEU A 5 -0.03 -2.12 -0.19
N GLU A 6 -0.39 -2.07 -1.47
CA GLU A 6 -1.45 -1.21 -2.00
C GLU A 6 -2.82 -1.62 -1.44
N ASN A 7 -3.16 -2.92 -1.51
CA ASN A 7 -4.40 -3.41 -0.89
C ASN A 7 -4.44 -3.16 0.62
N PHE A 8 -3.32 -3.31 1.32
CA PHE A 8 -3.24 -3.05 2.76
C PHE A 8 -3.47 -1.56 3.08
N LYS A 9 -2.89 -0.65 2.28
CA LYS A 9 -3.15 0.78 2.35
C LYS A 9 -4.65 1.07 2.15
N GLU A 10 -5.24 0.56 1.07
CA GLU A 10 -6.65 0.80 0.74
C GLU A 10 -7.60 0.26 1.83
N GLU A 11 -7.31 -0.93 2.35
CA GLU A 11 -8.08 -1.54 3.44
C GLU A 11 -7.98 -0.72 4.71
N TYR A 12 -6.78 -0.28 5.09
CA TYR A 12 -6.57 0.54 6.28
C TYR A 12 -7.23 1.92 6.16
N ASP A 13 -7.10 2.59 5.01
CA ASP A 13 -7.79 3.86 4.73
C ASP A 13 -9.31 3.68 4.80
N SER A 14 -9.85 2.56 4.28
CA SER A 14 -11.27 2.22 4.38
C SER A 14 -11.70 1.97 5.84
N ILE A 15 -10.89 1.28 6.63
CA ILE A 15 -11.17 1.02 8.06
C ILE A 15 -11.12 2.33 8.85
N ILE A 16 -10.14 3.21 8.64
CA ILE A 16 -10.09 4.52 9.29
C ILE A 16 -11.34 5.31 8.93
N GLN A 17 -11.73 5.34 7.66
CA GLN A 17 -12.96 6.00 7.24
C GLN A 17 -14.17 5.39 7.97
N ARG A 18 -14.35 4.06 7.91
CA ARG A 18 -15.52 3.34 8.47
C ARG A 18 -15.63 3.36 10.00
N ARG A 19 -14.53 3.11 10.72
CA ARG A 19 -14.46 3.04 12.20
C ARG A 19 -14.86 4.38 12.83
N ILE A 20 -14.70 5.45 12.06
CA ILE A 20 -15.03 6.82 12.41
C ILE A 20 -16.54 7.14 12.17
N TYR A 21 -17.32 6.34 11.46
CA TYR A 21 -18.76 6.61 11.23
C TYR A 21 -19.73 6.00 12.26
N HIS A 22 -19.25 5.22 13.23
CA HIS A 22 -20.15 4.37 14.03
C HIS A 22 -21.06 5.05 15.05
N ASN A 23 -21.03 6.38 15.21
CA ASN A 23 -22.03 7.05 16.03
C ASN A 23 -22.11 8.56 15.74
N LYS A 24 -23.28 8.93 15.20
CA LYS A 24 -23.88 10.28 15.06
C LYS A 24 -23.40 11.10 13.85
N VAL A 25 -24.40 11.66 13.15
CA VAL A 25 -24.43 12.54 11.96
C VAL A 25 -23.93 11.94 10.62
N VAL A 26 -24.91 11.73 9.75
CA VAL A 26 -24.93 10.97 8.48
C VAL A 26 -24.69 11.91 7.30
N ARG A 27 -23.78 11.57 6.37
CA ARG A 27 -23.60 12.32 5.11
C ARG A 27 -24.70 11.89 4.15
N SER A 28 -25.87 12.51 4.29
CA SER A 28 -27.09 12.17 3.55
C SER A 28 -27.72 13.37 2.86
N ALA A 29 -28.33 13.11 1.71
CA ALA A 29 -29.21 14.06 1.04
C ALA A 29 -30.63 13.98 1.61
N ASN A 30 -31.26 15.12 1.85
CA ASN A 30 -32.61 15.28 2.36
C ASN A 30 -33.67 15.02 1.27
N ASN A 31 -33.36 15.40 0.04
CA ASN A 31 -34.23 15.26 -1.13
C ASN A 31 -33.54 14.37 -2.20
N PRO A 32 -34.31 13.69 -3.06
CA PRO A 32 -33.79 13.00 -4.23
C PRO A 32 -32.93 13.91 -5.12
N ILE A 33 -31.83 13.35 -5.63
CA ILE A 33 -30.93 14.03 -6.58
C ILE A 33 -30.78 13.18 -7.83
N LEU A 34 -30.92 13.83 -8.98
CA LEU A 34 -30.66 13.27 -10.31
C LEU A 34 -29.48 14.00 -10.94
N PHE A 35 -28.41 13.27 -11.23
CA PHE A 35 -27.29 13.76 -12.02
C PHE A 35 -27.48 13.43 -13.50
N VAL A 36 -27.36 14.44 -14.35
CA VAL A 36 -27.47 14.33 -15.81
C VAL A 36 -26.12 14.70 -16.41
N PHE A 37 -25.40 13.72 -16.96
CA PHE A 37 -24.15 13.93 -17.66
C PHE A 37 -24.41 13.97 -19.16
N LEU A 38 -23.97 15.05 -19.81
CA LEU A 38 -24.14 15.25 -21.25
C LEU A 38 -22.78 15.54 -21.88
N GLY A 39 -22.40 14.72 -22.87
CA GLY A 39 -21.13 14.83 -23.57
C GLY A 39 -20.11 13.73 -23.21
N ASP A 40 -19.20 13.46 -24.14
CA ASP A 40 -18.06 12.56 -23.91
C ASP A 40 -17.02 13.22 -22.98
N GLY A 41 -16.94 14.56 -23.00
CA GLY A 41 -16.04 15.35 -22.15
C GLY A 41 -16.29 15.21 -20.65
N VAL A 42 -17.44 14.65 -20.23
CA VAL A 42 -17.81 14.45 -18.82
C VAL A 42 -17.80 12.99 -18.37
N LYS A 43 -17.27 12.07 -19.19
CA LYS A 43 -17.20 10.63 -18.86
C LYS A 43 -16.41 10.34 -17.58
N GLU A 44 -15.32 11.04 -17.36
CA GLU A 44 -14.52 10.93 -16.12
C GLU A 44 -15.28 11.47 -14.91
N ALA A 45 -15.99 12.59 -15.09
CA ALA A 45 -16.83 13.20 -14.05
C ALA A 45 -17.93 12.23 -13.60
N TYR A 46 -18.62 11.59 -14.54
CA TYR A 46 -19.66 10.60 -14.27
C TYR A 46 -19.12 9.45 -13.41
N LYS A 47 -18.04 8.79 -13.86
CA LYS A 47 -17.43 7.65 -13.14
C LYS A 47 -16.99 8.04 -11.73
N TYR A 48 -16.38 9.21 -11.58
CA TYR A 48 -15.87 9.68 -10.31
C TYR A 48 -16.99 10.05 -9.34
N ILE A 49 -17.97 10.86 -9.78
CA ILE A 49 -19.07 11.34 -8.93
C ILE A 49 -19.94 10.17 -8.49
N GLU A 50 -20.29 9.25 -9.40
CA GLU A 50 -21.07 8.06 -9.05
C GLU A 50 -20.37 7.23 -7.98
N SER A 51 -19.10 6.88 -8.21
CA SER A 51 -18.31 6.10 -7.24
C SER A 51 -18.18 6.83 -5.91
N SER A 52 -17.84 8.12 -5.94
CA SER A 52 -17.66 8.94 -4.74
C SER A 52 -18.95 9.04 -3.91
N ILE A 53 -20.10 9.25 -4.54
CA ILE A 53 -21.40 9.34 -3.84
C ILE A 53 -21.78 7.98 -3.25
N ARG A 54 -21.68 6.88 -4.01
CA ARG A 54 -22.02 5.53 -3.51
C ARG A 54 -21.18 5.11 -2.31
N HIS A 55 -19.91 5.52 -2.24
CA HIS A 55 -19.02 5.14 -1.15
C HIS A 55 -19.06 6.10 0.05
N LYS A 56 -19.34 7.39 -0.17
CA LYS A 56 -19.23 8.43 0.88
C LYS A 56 -20.58 8.86 1.45
N TRP A 57 -21.70 8.62 0.77
CA TRP A 57 -23.02 9.09 1.19
C TRP A 57 -23.88 7.92 1.65
N ASP A 58 -24.53 8.07 2.80
CA ASP A 58 -25.27 6.98 3.44
C ASP A 58 -26.53 6.59 2.64
N ASN A 59 -27.15 7.55 1.94
CA ASN A 59 -28.23 7.29 0.98
C ASN A 59 -27.76 7.41 -0.47
N GLY A 60 -26.47 7.16 -0.72
CA GLY A 60 -25.87 7.20 -2.06
C GLY A 60 -26.51 6.21 -3.05
N GLU A 61 -27.03 5.08 -2.57
CA GLU A 61 -27.78 4.10 -3.38
C GLU A 61 -29.12 4.67 -3.91
N GLY A 62 -29.69 5.67 -3.24
CA GLY A 62 -30.92 6.34 -3.68
C GLY A 62 -30.70 7.44 -4.71
N ILE A 63 -29.45 7.79 -5.02
CA ILE A 63 -29.08 8.87 -5.95
C ILE A 63 -29.05 8.32 -7.38
N ALA A 64 -29.67 9.05 -8.30
CA ALA A 64 -29.89 8.61 -9.67
C ALA A 64 -28.93 9.28 -10.67
N PHE A 65 -28.53 8.54 -11.71
CA PHE A 65 -27.57 8.99 -12.71
C PHE A 65 -28.07 8.68 -14.14
N ILE A 66 -27.92 9.63 -15.07
CA ILE A 66 -28.13 9.43 -16.51
C ILE A 66 -26.96 10.05 -17.27
N ASN A 67 -26.48 9.34 -18.29
CA ASN A 67 -25.29 9.70 -19.05
C ASN A 67 -25.62 9.68 -20.57
N ILE A 68 -25.34 10.76 -21.28
CA ILE A 68 -25.69 10.92 -22.70
C ILE A 68 -24.39 11.22 -23.44
N THR A 69 -23.91 10.30 -24.27
CA THR A 69 -22.53 10.26 -24.81
C THR A 69 -22.52 9.79 -26.27
N ALA A 70 -21.54 10.14 -27.09
CA ALA A 70 -21.37 9.48 -28.40
C ALA A 70 -20.63 8.12 -28.27
N ASP A 71 -19.86 7.96 -27.20
CA ASP A 71 -19.13 6.74 -26.89
C ASP A 71 -20.03 5.53 -26.56
N ASN A 72 -19.58 4.34 -26.94
CA ASN A 72 -20.22 3.08 -26.55
C ASN A 72 -19.90 2.77 -25.08
N VAL A 73 -20.91 2.82 -24.22
CA VAL A 73 -20.77 2.57 -22.77
C VAL A 73 -21.80 1.53 -22.34
N GLU A 74 -21.33 0.44 -21.73
CA GLU A 74 -22.21 -0.61 -21.18
C GLU A 74 -23.22 -0.04 -20.18
N HIS A 75 -24.48 -0.46 -20.30
CA HIS A 75 -25.53 -0.12 -19.36
C HIS A 75 -25.26 -0.76 -17.99
N LYS A 76 -25.37 0.02 -16.92
CA LYS A 76 -25.48 -0.51 -15.55
C LYS A 76 -26.88 -0.24 -15.04
N ASP A 77 -27.33 -0.98 -14.02
CA ASP A 77 -28.70 -0.93 -13.49
C ASP A 77 -29.18 0.48 -13.09
N ASP A 78 -28.24 1.40 -12.80
CA ASP A 78 -28.49 2.75 -12.28
C ASP A 78 -28.00 3.86 -13.22
N SER A 79 -27.48 3.52 -14.41
CA SER A 79 -26.96 4.48 -15.37
C SER A 79 -27.44 4.22 -16.79
N PHE A 80 -28.15 5.21 -17.31
CA PHE A 80 -28.75 5.15 -18.63
C PHE A 80 -27.82 5.83 -19.62
N ASN A 81 -27.23 5.07 -20.55
CA ASN A 81 -26.41 5.61 -21.64
C ASN A 81 -27.27 5.89 -22.87
N PHE A 82 -27.02 6.95 -23.61
CA PHE A 82 -27.68 7.24 -24.89
C PHE A 82 -26.64 7.65 -25.92
N GLN A 83 -26.66 7.01 -27.10
CA GLN A 83 -25.55 7.05 -28.06
C GLN A 83 -25.92 7.77 -29.36
N PHE A 84 -24.98 8.57 -29.89
CA PHE A 84 -25.09 9.17 -31.22
C PHE A 84 -23.87 8.84 -32.10
N ASP A 85 -24.04 8.87 -33.43
CA ASP A 85 -22.98 8.65 -34.44
C ASP A 85 -22.97 9.83 -35.43
N PHE A 86 -21.83 10.52 -35.56
CA PHE A 86 -21.67 11.72 -36.40
C PHE A 86 -20.33 11.77 -37.12
N LYS A 87 -20.35 12.16 -38.40
CA LYS A 87 -19.17 12.34 -39.25
C LYS A 87 -19.29 13.58 -40.14
N ASP A 88 -18.96 14.74 -39.58
CA ASP A 88 -18.48 15.95 -40.27
C ASP A 88 -18.16 17.03 -39.22
N LYS A 89 -16.99 17.66 -39.27
CA LYS A 89 -16.55 18.65 -38.26
C LYS A 89 -17.21 20.03 -38.44
N LYS A 90 -17.48 20.47 -39.69
CA LYS A 90 -17.96 21.85 -39.95
C LYS A 90 -19.43 22.07 -39.58
N SER A 91 -20.23 21.02 -39.71
CA SER A 91 -21.67 21.03 -39.42
C SER A 91 -22.05 20.19 -38.19
N LEU A 92 -21.05 19.75 -37.41
CA LEU A 92 -21.21 18.76 -36.34
C LEU A 92 -22.35 19.08 -35.36
N ARG A 93 -22.29 20.26 -34.70
CA ARG A 93 -23.27 20.67 -33.69
C ARG A 93 -24.68 20.81 -34.28
N LYS A 94 -24.80 21.44 -35.45
CA LYS A 94 -26.09 21.55 -36.14
C LYS A 94 -26.67 20.17 -36.50
N ASN A 95 -25.86 19.28 -37.05
CA ASN A 95 -26.27 17.92 -37.40
C ASN A 95 -26.69 17.11 -36.17
N ILE A 96 -26.01 17.30 -35.03
CA ILE A 96 -26.39 16.70 -33.74
C ILE A 96 -27.84 17.07 -33.40
N ARG A 97 -28.15 18.36 -33.45
CA ARG A 97 -29.50 18.85 -33.16
C ARG A 97 -30.53 18.36 -34.17
N GLU A 98 -30.25 18.46 -35.47
CA GLU A 98 -31.19 18.01 -36.51
C GLU A 98 -31.46 16.50 -36.44
N LYS A 99 -30.43 15.70 -36.14
CA LYS A 99 -30.58 14.25 -35.92
C LYS A 99 -31.45 13.96 -34.70
N PHE A 100 -31.25 14.69 -33.60
CA PHE A 100 -32.05 14.53 -32.39
C PHE A 100 -33.55 14.67 -32.65
N TYR A 101 -33.97 15.59 -33.53
CA TYR A 101 -35.38 15.74 -33.89
C TYR A 101 -35.88 14.76 -34.97
N SER A 102 -34.99 14.30 -35.86
CA SER A 102 -35.38 13.44 -36.98
C SER A 102 -35.41 11.94 -36.63
N ASP A 103 -34.58 11.48 -35.67
CA ASP A 103 -34.58 10.09 -35.23
C ASP A 103 -35.59 9.84 -34.10
N ARG A 104 -36.81 9.51 -34.51
CA ARG A 104 -37.93 9.27 -33.61
C ARG A 104 -37.73 8.05 -32.70
N LYS A 105 -37.05 7.00 -33.18
CA LYS A 105 -36.80 5.79 -32.38
C LYS A 105 -35.83 6.08 -31.25
N GLU A 106 -34.81 6.87 -31.55
CA GLU A 106 -33.84 7.39 -30.60
C GLU A 106 -34.53 8.25 -29.52
N LEU A 107 -35.39 9.20 -29.89
CA LEU A 107 -36.18 10.00 -28.92
C LEU A 107 -37.12 9.16 -28.05
N GLU A 108 -37.81 8.17 -28.62
CA GLU A 108 -38.70 7.29 -27.86
C GLU A 108 -37.91 6.47 -26.83
N ASN A 109 -36.72 6.00 -27.20
CA ASN A 109 -35.83 5.27 -26.29
C ASN A 109 -35.35 6.16 -25.14
N LEU A 110 -34.96 7.40 -25.42
CA LEU A 110 -34.59 8.37 -24.38
C LEU A 110 -35.76 8.62 -23.41
N ASN A 111 -36.97 8.83 -23.93
CA ASN A 111 -38.18 9.00 -23.12
C ASN A 111 -38.47 7.79 -22.22
N LYS A 112 -38.33 6.58 -22.75
CA LYS A 112 -38.47 5.32 -21.97
C LYS A 112 -37.43 5.26 -20.86
N LYS A 113 -36.16 5.57 -21.14
CA LYS A 113 -35.07 5.56 -20.15
C LYS A 113 -35.30 6.57 -19.03
N ILE A 114 -35.71 7.80 -19.35
CA ILE A 114 -36.04 8.81 -18.34
C ILE A 114 -37.21 8.35 -17.44
N LYS A 115 -38.20 7.67 -18.02
CA LYS A 115 -39.32 7.11 -17.26
C LYS A 115 -38.88 6.02 -16.29
N ILE A 116 -38.06 5.06 -16.74
CA ILE A 116 -37.51 4.00 -15.87
C ILE A 116 -36.69 4.62 -14.74
N LEU A 117 -35.86 5.61 -15.05
CA LEU A 117 -35.06 6.34 -14.05
C LEU A 117 -35.93 7.01 -12.99
N ARG A 118 -37.00 7.68 -13.40
CA ARG A 118 -37.97 8.28 -12.48
C ARG A 118 -38.62 7.24 -11.58
N ASP A 119 -39.10 6.15 -12.17
CA ASP A 119 -39.78 5.08 -11.43
C ASP A 119 -38.81 4.41 -10.42
N LYS A 120 -37.51 4.36 -10.75
CA LYS A 120 -36.45 3.95 -9.83
C LYS A 120 -36.25 4.93 -8.67
N ILE A 121 -36.16 6.24 -8.93
CA ILE A 121 -36.08 7.25 -7.85
C ILE A 121 -37.26 7.11 -6.89
N LEU A 122 -38.46 6.86 -7.43
CA LEU A 122 -39.68 6.62 -6.64
C LEU A 122 -39.57 5.39 -5.74
N SER A 123 -38.97 4.29 -6.23
CA SER A 123 -38.77 3.08 -5.44
C SER A 123 -37.80 3.29 -4.25
N SER A 124 -36.89 4.25 -4.35
CA SER A 124 -35.90 4.59 -3.32
C SER A 124 -36.39 5.65 -2.31
N GLY A 125 -37.68 5.98 -2.31
CA GLY A 125 -38.21 7.11 -1.52
C GLY A 125 -38.04 7.00 -0.01
N SER A 126 -37.97 5.78 0.54
CA SER A 126 -37.73 5.56 1.98
C SER A 126 -36.34 6.01 2.47
N LEU A 127 -35.40 6.25 1.56
CA LEU A 127 -34.03 6.68 1.86
C LEU A 127 -33.90 8.21 2.06
N PHE A 128 -34.98 8.97 1.84
CA PHE A 128 -34.99 10.42 1.91
C PHE A 128 -35.97 10.92 2.97
N ASN A 129 -35.59 11.98 3.70
CA ASN A 129 -36.44 12.59 4.72
C ASN A 129 -37.57 13.44 4.12
N SER A 130 -37.35 14.00 2.93
CA SER A 130 -38.32 14.79 2.18
C SER A 130 -38.36 14.32 0.74
N PHE A 131 -39.55 14.00 0.24
CA PHE A 131 -39.74 13.42 -1.09
C PHE A 131 -40.63 14.30 -2.01
N GLU A 132 -40.84 15.56 -1.63
CA GLU A 132 -41.68 16.48 -2.41
C GLU A 132 -40.92 17.20 -3.54
N ASN A 133 -39.61 17.34 -3.38
CA ASN A 133 -38.74 18.15 -4.24
C ASN A 133 -37.63 17.27 -4.82
N ILE A 134 -37.22 17.54 -6.06
CA ILE A 134 -36.09 16.86 -6.71
C ILE A 134 -35.02 17.88 -7.13
N SER A 135 -33.76 17.57 -6.87
CA SER A 135 -32.62 18.32 -7.40
C SER A 135 -32.13 17.67 -8.69
N ILE A 136 -32.02 18.43 -9.77
CA ILE A 136 -31.51 17.98 -11.07
C ILE A 136 -30.21 18.74 -11.36
N SER A 137 -29.10 18.01 -11.40
CA SER A 137 -27.76 18.57 -11.60
C SER A 137 -27.22 18.14 -12.95
N VAL A 138 -27.21 19.07 -13.90
CA VAL A 138 -26.74 18.85 -15.27
C VAL A 138 -25.25 19.17 -15.34
N VAL A 139 -24.44 18.24 -15.82
CA VAL A 139 -22.99 18.36 -15.94
C VAL A 139 -22.60 18.18 -17.40
N THR A 140 -21.89 19.16 -17.96
CA THR A 140 -21.42 19.16 -19.35
C THR A 140 -20.06 19.83 -19.45
N ALA A 141 -19.27 19.47 -20.46
CA ALA A 141 -18.05 20.20 -20.78
C ALA A 141 -18.37 21.36 -21.75
N SER A 142 -17.62 22.46 -21.67
CA SER A 142 -17.86 23.66 -22.49
C SER A 142 -17.54 23.43 -23.96
N ASP A 143 -16.56 22.58 -24.25
CA ASP A 143 -16.05 22.24 -25.56
C ASP A 143 -16.71 21.01 -26.19
N ASP A 144 -17.68 20.39 -25.52
CA ASP A 144 -18.32 19.18 -26.03
C ASP A 144 -19.39 19.50 -27.09
N PRO A 145 -19.36 18.90 -28.28
CA PRO A 145 -20.38 19.14 -29.31
C PRO A 145 -21.83 18.82 -28.87
N LEU A 146 -22.03 17.83 -27.99
CA LEU A 146 -23.34 17.40 -27.51
C LEU A 146 -24.02 18.42 -26.58
N ASN A 147 -23.26 19.40 -26.06
CA ASN A 147 -23.83 20.43 -25.19
C ASN A 147 -24.88 21.33 -25.89
N ILE A 148 -24.99 21.25 -27.22
CA ILE A 148 -26.07 21.89 -27.98
C ILE A 148 -27.47 21.35 -27.60
N LEU A 149 -27.54 20.13 -27.06
CA LEU A 149 -28.77 19.46 -26.63
C LEU A 149 -29.11 19.72 -25.16
N VAL A 150 -28.33 20.56 -24.46
CA VAL A 150 -28.59 20.91 -23.06
C VAL A 150 -30.04 21.35 -22.84
N PRO A 151 -30.63 22.30 -23.59
CA PRO A 151 -32.01 22.71 -23.33
C PRO A 151 -33.01 21.59 -23.60
N GLU A 152 -32.87 20.86 -24.70
CA GLU A 152 -33.76 19.76 -25.09
C GLU A 152 -33.83 18.66 -24.02
N VAL A 153 -32.67 18.13 -23.64
CA VAL A 153 -32.56 17.03 -22.68
C VAL A 153 -33.01 17.48 -21.30
N THR A 154 -32.55 18.65 -20.86
CA THR A 154 -32.82 19.17 -19.51
C THR A 154 -34.30 19.42 -19.30
N LEU A 155 -34.97 20.06 -20.26
CA LEU A 155 -36.39 20.38 -20.16
C LEU A 155 -37.28 19.14 -20.29
N LEU A 156 -36.86 18.16 -21.10
CA LEU A 156 -37.54 16.87 -21.19
C LEU A 156 -37.48 16.13 -19.84
N ILE A 157 -36.28 16.02 -19.25
CA ILE A 157 -36.10 15.41 -17.92
C ILE A 157 -36.93 16.15 -16.87
N ARG A 158 -36.86 17.49 -16.84
CA ARG A 158 -37.66 18.31 -15.92
C ARG A 158 -39.15 18.01 -16.04
N LYS A 159 -39.70 17.99 -17.27
CA LYS A 159 -41.12 17.69 -17.52
C LYS A 159 -41.49 16.33 -16.93
N LYS A 160 -40.69 15.28 -17.21
CA LYS A 160 -40.94 13.91 -16.73
C LYS A 160 -40.87 13.77 -15.21
N MET A 161 -39.94 14.48 -14.56
CA MET A 161 -39.82 14.46 -13.10
C MET A 161 -40.98 15.21 -12.43
N LEU A 162 -41.40 16.35 -12.98
CA LEU A 162 -42.53 17.14 -12.47
C LEU A 162 -43.91 16.50 -12.70
N GLU A 163 -44.00 15.39 -13.43
CA GLU A 163 -45.21 14.54 -13.43
C GLU A 163 -45.48 13.93 -12.04
N VAL A 164 -44.46 13.85 -11.18
CA VAL A 164 -44.54 13.17 -9.88
C VAL A 164 -44.08 14.06 -8.72
N PHE A 165 -43.02 14.86 -8.90
CA PHE A 165 -42.50 15.77 -7.87
C PHE A 165 -43.20 17.14 -7.92
N LYS A 166 -43.39 17.78 -6.76
CA LYS A 166 -44.04 19.10 -6.67
C LYS A 166 -43.15 20.22 -7.22
N THR A 167 -41.86 20.18 -6.89
CA THR A 167 -40.89 21.16 -7.38
C THR A 167 -39.59 20.49 -7.82
N GLY A 168 -38.88 21.14 -8.74
CA GLY A 168 -37.60 20.68 -9.26
C GLY A 168 -36.63 21.85 -9.39
N THR A 169 -35.49 21.78 -8.70
CA THR A 169 -34.39 22.74 -8.83
C THR A 169 -33.40 22.23 -9.86
N LEU A 170 -33.08 23.05 -10.86
CA LEU A 170 -32.16 22.71 -11.93
C LEU A 170 -30.88 23.51 -11.80
N ASP A 171 -29.74 22.87 -11.74
CA ASP A 171 -28.44 23.53 -11.75
C ASP A 171 -27.59 23.02 -12.92
N LEU A 172 -26.84 23.91 -13.55
CA LEU A 172 -25.89 23.58 -14.60
C LEU A 172 -24.46 23.64 -14.06
N TYR A 173 -23.65 22.64 -14.36
CA TYR A 173 -22.22 22.57 -14.06
C TYR A 173 -21.45 22.46 -15.37
N VAL A 174 -20.73 23.52 -15.69
CA VAL A 174 -19.89 23.63 -16.89
C VAL A 174 -18.44 23.36 -16.51
N LEU A 175 -17.88 22.30 -17.07
CA LEU A 175 -16.47 21.95 -16.93
C LEU A 175 -15.67 22.54 -18.09
N VAL A 176 -14.58 23.23 -17.79
CA VAL A 176 -13.67 23.79 -18.81
C VAL A 176 -12.31 23.12 -18.68
N LYS A 177 -11.91 22.40 -19.73
CA LYS A 177 -10.63 21.69 -19.81
C LYS A 177 -9.70 22.43 -20.76
N GLU A 178 -8.43 22.60 -20.35
CA GLU A 178 -7.45 23.31 -21.18
C GLU A 178 -6.33 22.38 -21.68
N LYS A 179 -6.03 21.31 -20.95
CA LYS A 179 -4.94 20.40 -21.30
C LYS A 179 -5.39 19.29 -22.26
N ASN A 180 -4.52 18.98 -23.23
CA ASN A 180 -4.65 17.86 -24.18
C ASN A 180 -5.89 17.91 -25.10
N MET A 181 -6.12 19.06 -25.73
CA MET A 181 -7.14 19.17 -26.78
C MET A 181 -6.52 18.80 -28.13
N GLU A 182 -7.03 17.75 -28.79
CA GLU A 182 -6.57 17.33 -30.13
C GLU A 182 -6.78 18.42 -31.19
N ASP A 183 -7.81 19.26 -30.99
CA ASP A 183 -8.17 20.41 -31.83
C ASP A 183 -8.48 21.62 -30.93
N GLU A 184 -7.43 22.21 -30.37
CA GLU A 184 -7.54 23.37 -29.46
C GLU A 184 -8.30 24.54 -30.11
N PHE A 185 -8.12 24.73 -31.41
CA PHE A 185 -8.79 25.74 -32.21
C PHE A 185 -10.32 25.58 -32.17
N PHE A 186 -10.83 24.40 -32.56
CA PHE A 186 -12.27 24.15 -32.63
C PHE A 186 -12.91 24.12 -31.23
N SER A 187 -12.22 23.54 -30.25
CA SER A 187 -12.72 23.40 -28.86
C SER A 187 -12.97 24.74 -28.17
N ARG A 188 -12.07 25.72 -28.40
CA ARG A 188 -12.23 27.10 -27.93
C ARG A 188 -13.44 27.79 -28.57
N ALA A 189 -13.64 27.60 -29.88
CA ALA A 189 -14.81 28.12 -30.57
C ALA A 189 -16.12 27.49 -30.05
N LEU A 190 -16.14 26.18 -29.78
CA LEU A 190 -17.29 25.51 -29.18
C LEU A 190 -17.63 26.05 -27.79
N SER A 191 -16.60 26.29 -26.96
CA SER A 191 -16.79 26.86 -25.62
C SER A 191 -17.48 28.22 -25.67
N VAL A 192 -17.02 29.15 -26.51
CA VAL A 192 -17.66 30.47 -26.69
C VAL A 192 -19.09 30.32 -27.19
N SER A 193 -19.30 29.43 -28.18
CA SER A 193 -20.62 29.14 -28.74
C SER A 193 -21.61 28.69 -27.65
N PHE A 194 -21.18 27.77 -26.78
CA PHE A 194 -21.99 27.27 -25.69
C PHE A 194 -22.24 28.32 -24.60
N PHE A 195 -21.25 29.14 -24.23
CA PHE A 195 -21.49 30.25 -23.28
C PHE A 195 -22.52 31.25 -23.80
N ARG A 196 -22.52 31.58 -25.10
CA ARG A 196 -23.58 32.42 -25.71
C ARG A 196 -24.97 31.78 -25.60
N GLU A 197 -25.04 30.46 -25.77
CA GLU A 197 -26.28 29.70 -25.62
C GLU A 197 -26.76 29.67 -24.16
N ILE A 198 -25.85 29.53 -23.19
CA ILE A 198 -26.18 29.60 -21.75
C ILE A 198 -26.78 30.96 -21.41
N GLU A 199 -26.16 32.05 -21.88
CA GLU A 199 -26.67 33.39 -21.66
C GLU A 199 -28.11 33.55 -22.22
N TYR A 200 -28.37 32.96 -23.38
CA TYR A 200 -29.73 32.92 -23.94
C TYR A 200 -30.69 32.08 -23.11
N MET A 201 -30.31 30.85 -22.72
CA MET A 201 -31.11 29.92 -21.91
C MET A 201 -31.50 30.48 -20.54
N GLN A 202 -30.70 31.40 -20.01
CA GLN A 202 -30.91 31.98 -18.70
C GLN A 202 -31.58 33.36 -18.75
N SER A 203 -31.79 33.91 -19.95
CA SER A 203 -32.52 35.17 -20.13
C SER A 203 -34.02 35.03 -19.78
N GLU A 204 -34.64 36.11 -19.32
CA GLU A 204 -36.09 36.14 -19.05
C GLU A 204 -36.93 35.91 -20.32
N GLY A 205 -36.37 36.26 -21.49
CA GLY A 205 -37.01 36.11 -22.80
C GLY A 205 -36.92 34.72 -23.41
N PHE A 206 -36.23 33.77 -22.76
CA PHE A 206 -36.08 32.41 -23.28
C PHE A 206 -37.44 31.72 -23.43
N ARG A 207 -37.67 31.08 -24.58
CA ARG A 207 -38.85 30.28 -24.88
C ARG A 207 -38.43 29.00 -25.58
N PHE A 208 -39.00 27.90 -25.13
CA PHE A 208 -38.81 26.57 -25.68
C PHE A 208 -40.19 25.97 -25.94
N ASP A 209 -40.45 25.46 -27.14
CA ASP A 209 -41.67 24.75 -27.50
C ASP A 209 -41.33 23.75 -28.62
N GLU A 210 -40.94 22.55 -28.22
CA GLU A 210 -40.42 21.53 -29.13
C GLU A 210 -41.06 20.16 -28.87
N LYS A 211 -41.27 19.37 -29.92
CA LYS A 211 -41.95 18.06 -29.86
C LYS A 211 -41.00 16.92 -29.47
N THR A 212 -40.37 17.02 -28.30
CA THR A 212 -39.38 16.03 -27.84
C THR A 212 -39.96 14.90 -26.98
N ASP A 213 -41.23 15.01 -26.56
CA ASP A 213 -41.91 14.02 -25.73
C ASP A 213 -42.72 13.03 -26.59
N VAL A 214 -42.13 11.87 -26.85
CA VAL A 214 -42.65 10.86 -27.80
C VAL A 214 -43.16 9.62 -27.05
N TYR A 215 -44.37 9.17 -27.38
CA TYR A 215 -45.00 7.96 -26.85
C TYR A 215 -45.46 7.01 -27.96
N GLY A 216 -44.86 5.81 -28.01
CA GLY A 216 -45.23 4.79 -28.99
C GLY A 216 -45.10 5.26 -30.44
N GLU A 217 -45.78 4.57 -31.36
CA GLU A 217 -45.60 4.81 -32.81
C GLU A 217 -46.28 6.09 -33.33
N ASP A 218 -47.19 6.76 -32.59
CA ASP A 218 -48.03 7.85 -33.16
C ASP A 218 -48.25 9.12 -32.30
N ARG A 219 -47.70 9.24 -31.08
CA ARG A 219 -47.96 10.41 -30.23
C ARG A 219 -46.70 11.22 -29.94
N GLU A 220 -46.74 12.49 -30.33
CA GLU A 220 -45.74 13.52 -30.00
C GLU A 220 -46.42 14.64 -29.22
N LEU A 221 -45.87 14.97 -28.05
CA LEU A 221 -46.30 16.08 -27.22
C LEU A 221 -45.21 17.14 -27.22
N SER A 222 -45.64 18.42 -27.24
CA SER A 222 -44.72 19.52 -27.02
C SER A 222 -44.21 19.54 -25.58
N VAL A 223 -42.93 19.88 -25.44
CA VAL A 223 -42.31 20.32 -24.19
C VAL A 223 -42.17 21.83 -24.30
N SER A 224 -42.97 22.55 -23.50
CA SER A 224 -42.99 24.01 -23.50
C SER A 224 -42.41 24.59 -22.20
N PHE A 225 -41.53 25.58 -22.30
CA PHE A 225 -40.95 26.30 -21.15
C PHE A 225 -40.68 27.77 -21.49
N SER A 226 -40.79 28.65 -20.50
CA SER A 226 -40.50 30.07 -20.65
C SER A 226 -39.78 30.63 -19.41
N GLY A 227 -38.76 31.45 -19.63
CA GLY A 227 -37.90 32.03 -18.59
C GLY A 227 -36.56 31.29 -18.43
N ALA A 228 -35.82 31.62 -17.37
CA ALA A 228 -34.50 31.06 -17.10
C ALA A 228 -34.55 29.55 -16.81
N VAL A 229 -33.78 28.76 -17.56
CA VAL A 229 -33.78 27.29 -17.46
C VAL A 229 -33.15 26.80 -16.15
N PHE A 230 -31.99 27.36 -15.75
CA PHE A 230 -31.27 26.90 -14.57
C PHE A 230 -31.36 27.89 -13.42
N TYR A 231 -31.54 27.34 -12.23
CA TYR A 231 -31.53 28.10 -10.99
C TYR A 231 -30.17 28.75 -10.74
N MET A 232 -29.07 28.01 -10.93
CA MET A 232 -27.69 28.51 -10.97
C MET A 232 -26.85 27.79 -12.03
N THR A 233 -25.84 28.50 -12.52
CA THR A 233 -24.84 27.95 -13.44
C THR A 233 -23.46 28.06 -12.81
N TYR A 234 -22.81 26.91 -12.62
CA TYR A 234 -21.47 26.76 -12.08
C TYR A 234 -20.46 26.61 -13.20
N VAL A 235 -19.34 27.31 -13.10
CA VAL A 235 -18.20 27.17 -14.02
C VAL A 235 -16.99 26.70 -13.23
N LEU A 236 -16.42 25.56 -13.63
CA LEU A 236 -15.27 24.95 -12.98
C LEU A 236 -14.20 24.64 -14.05
N GLU A 237 -13.18 25.50 -14.08
CA GLU A 237 -12.02 25.40 -14.95
C GLU A 237 -10.95 24.47 -14.36
N GLU A 238 -10.13 23.90 -15.22
CA GLU A 238 -8.92 23.16 -14.82
C GLU A 238 -7.90 24.09 -14.15
N LYS A 239 -7.88 25.38 -14.54
CA LYS A 239 -7.11 26.43 -13.86
C LYS A 239 -7.81 26.96 -12.62
N ASN A 240 -7.02 27.35 -11.63
CA ASN A 240 -7.51 28.13 -10.50
C ASN A 240 -7.48 29.64 -10.79
N GLU A 241 -7.97 30.44 -9.84
CA GLU A 241 -7.99 31.91 -9.90
C GLU A 241 -6.59 32.54 -10.05
N LYS A 242 -5.52 31.81 -9.70
CA LYS A 242 -4.12 32.23 -9.86
C LYS A 242 -3.58 31.91 -11.28
N GLY A 243 -4.40 31.33 -12.15
CA GLY A 243 -4.01 30.90 -13.50
C GLY A 243 -3.13 29.64 -13.53
N ILE A 244 -2.99 28.95 -12.41
CA ILE A 244 -2.17 27.73 -12.27
C ILE A 244 -3.10 26.53 -12.44
N ILE A 245 -2.58 25.43 -13.02
CA ILE A 245 -3.28 24.13 -13.07
C ILE A 245 -2.73 23.27 -11.92
N PRO A 246 -3.50 23.07 -10.83
CA PRO A 246 -3.11 22.16 -9.75
C PRO A 246 -3.08 20.69 -10.22
N GLU A 247 -2.33 19.84 -9.52
CA GLU A 247 -2.41 18.39 -9.73
C GLU A 247 -3.83 17.89 -9.45
N ASN A 248 -4.30 16.92 -10.26
CA ASN A 248 -5.66 16.36 -10.15
C ASN A 248 -6.79 17.41 -10.15
N SER A 249 -6.59 18.57 -10.80
CA SER A 249 -7.56 19.69 -10.75
C SER A 249 -8.97 19.30 -11.20
N MET A 250 -9.10 18.53 -12.28
CA MET A 250 -10.41 18.05 -12.77
C MET A 250 -11.09 17.11 -11.78
N VAL A 251 -10.33 16.23 -11.11
CA VAL A 251 -10.87 15.36 -10.05
C VAL A 251 -11.40 16.19 -8.88
N ASN A 252 -10.70 17.27 -8.52
CA ASN A 252 -11.18 18.22 -7.52
C ASN A 252 -12.47 18.93 -7.97
N ASN A 253 -12.62 19.28 -9.25
CA ASN A 253 -13.86 19.83 -9.81
C ASN A 253 -15.04 18.85 -9.69
N TYR A 254 -14.80 17.56 -9.93
CA TYR A 254 -15.83 16.53 -9.76
C TYR A 254 -16.26 16.40 -8.29
N GLU A 255 -15.31 16.47 -7.35
CA GLU A 255 -15.64 16.52 -5.93
C GLU A 255 -16.42 17.78 -5.55
N ILE A 256 -16.05 18.95 -6.06
CA ILE A 256 -16.78 20.20 -5.84
C ILE A 256 -18.27 20.03 -6.20
N ILE A 257 -18.58 19.43 -7.35
CA ILE A 257 -19.97 19.18 -7.78
C ILE A 257 -20.73 18.36 -6.72
N ALA A 258 -20.12 17.29 -6.21
CA ALA A 258 -20.73 16.47 -5.17
C ALA A 258 -20.96 17.28 -3.87
N TYR A 259 -20.00 18.09 -3.44
CA TYR A 259 -20.13 18.91 -2.22
C TYR A 259 -21.21 19.98 -2.36
N LEU A 260 -21.31 20.62 -3.52
CA LEU A 260 -22.36 21.59 -3.81
C LEU A 260 -23.76 20.98 -3.73
N ASN A 261 -23.90 19.77 -4.28
CA ASN A 261 -25.17 19.02 -4.20
C ASN A 261 -25.50 18.61 -2.77
N LEU A 262 -24.49 18.26 -1.97
CA LEU A 262 -24.67 17.93 -0.55
C LEU A 262 -25.17 19.14 0.25
N ILE A 263 -24.49 20.30 0.16
CA ILE A 263 -24.86 21.47 0.97
C ILE A 263 -26.25 22.00 0.64
N LYS A 264 -26.67 21.91 -0.63
CA LYS A 264 -28.00 22.32 -1.10
C LYS A 264 -29.12 21.42 -0.60
N ASN A 265 -28.81 20.13 -0.44
CA ASN A 265 -29.79 19.11 -0.11
C ASN A 265 -29.62 18.59 1.31
N ARG A 266 -28.99 19.32 2.23
CA ARG A 266 -28.86 18.85 3.62
C ARG A 266 -30.06 19.28 4.46
N SER A 267 -30.51 18.42 5.38
CA SER A 267 -31.44 18.84 6.43
C SER A 267 -30.69 19.63 7.49
N VAL A 268 -31.18 20.82 7.82
CA VAL A 268 -30.62 21.60 8.93
C VAL A 268 -31.16 21.02 10.23
N SER A 269 -30.30 20.43 11.06
CA SER A 269 -30.68 19.91 12.37
C SER A 269 -31.13 21.04 13.32
N ILE A 270 -31.99 20.72 14.29
CA ILE A 270 -32.48 21.69 15.29
C ILE A 270 -31.31 22.27 16.12
N ASP A 271 -30.30 21.46 16.43
CA ASP A 271 -29.08 21.89 17.14
C ASP A 271 -28.25 22.92 16.35
N ASN A 272 -28.29 22.85 15.01
CA ASN A 272 -27.65 23.81 14.12
C ASN A 272 -28.37 25.17 14.14
N PHE A 273 -29.70 25.20 14.32
CA PHE A 273 -30.47 26.45 14.47
C PHE A 273 -30.24 27.14 15.82
N ALA A 274 -29.90 26.38 16.87
CA ALA A 274 -29.64 26.94 18.20
C ALA A 274 -28.37 27.80 18.25
N ASN A 275 -27.46 27.62 17.29
CA ASN A 275 -26.21 28.38 17.23
C ASN A 275 -26.39 29.63 16.36
N THR A 276 -26.81 30.74 16.97
CA THR A 276 -27.04 32.04 16.31
C THR A 276 -25.83 32.59 15.54
N GLU A 277 -24.63 32.05 15.79
CA GLU A 277 -23.40 32.50 15.13
C GLU A 277 -23.10 31.76 13.81
N ASN A 278 -23.65 30.56 13.58
CA ASN A 278 -23.39 29.76 12.38
C ASN A 278 -24.30 30.17 11.22
N GLN A 279 -23.72 30.64 10.11
CA GLN A 279 -24.49 31.05 8.94
C GLN A 279 -24.67 29.88 7.97
N HIS A 280 -25.77 29.14 8.14
CA HIS A 280 -26.13 28.03 7.27
C HIS A 280 -26.18 28.41 5.80
N TYR A 281 -25.91 27.42 4.94
CA TYR A 281 -26.10 27.58 3.51
C TYR A 281 -27.60 27.70 3.21
N ASP A 282 -27.94 28.76 2.49
CA ASP A 282 -29.28 29.02 2.00
C ASP A 282 -29.15 29.39 0.53
N ASN A 283 -29.66 28.51 -0.32
CA ASN A 283 -29.55 28.63 -1.77
C ASN A 283 -30.32 29.84 -2.33
N ALA A 284 -31.45 30.21 -1.71
CA ALA A 284 -32.22 31.39 -2.10
C ALA A 284 -31.47 32.68 -1.75
N ARG A 285 -30.90 32.72 -0.54
CA ARG A 285 -30.11 33.86 -0.08
C ARG A 285 -28.82 34.04 -0.88
N PHE A 286 -28.11 32.95 -1.19
CA PHE A 286 -26.91 33.01 -2.03
C PHE A 286 -27.24 33.58 -3.40
N LYS A 287 -28.28 33.05 -4.07
CA LYS A 287 -28.75 33.56 -5.37
C LYS A 287 -29.12 35.05 -5.31
N ALA A 288 -29.85 35.48 -4.29
CA ALA A 288 -30.21 36.89 -4.13
C ALA A 288 -28.99 37.81 -3.96
N ASN A 289 -27.95 37.36 -3.25
CA ASN A 289 -26.75 38.16 -3.00
C ASN A 289 -25.81 38.24 -4.21
N ILE A 290 -25.79 37.20 -5.06
CA ILE A 290 -25.03 37.26 -6.30
C ILE A 290 -25.70 38.17 -7.31
N LEU A 291 -27.03 38.34 -7.29
CA LEU A 291 -27.77 39.26 -8.18
C LEU A 291 -27.63 40.72 -7.68
N ARG A 292 -26.86 41.55 -8.39
CA ARG A 292 -26.84 43.03 -8.28
C ARG A 292 -27.24 43.62 -9.63
N GLU A 293 -27.64 44.89 -9.65
CA GLU A 293 -28.26 45.54 -10.82
C GLU A 293 -27.44 45.43 -12.13
N ASP A 294 -28.17 45.39 -13.25
CA ASP A 294 -27.74 45.49 -14.66
C ASP A 294 -26.95 44.35 -15.34
N SER A 295 -27.05 43.08 -14.90
CA SER A 295 -26.49 41.96 -15.70
C SER A 295 -27.44 40.77 -15.86
N LEU A 296 -27.53 40.28 -17.10
CA LEU A 296 -28.49 39.25 -17.53
C LEU A 296 -28.22 37.84 -16.98
N ASN A 297 -27.00 37.47 -16.55
CA ASN A 297 -26.71 36.23 -15.80
C ASN A 297 -25.46 36.35 -14.93
N ARG A 298 -25.39 35.56 -13.86
CA ARG A 298 -24.21 35.52 -12.97
C ARG A 298 -23.84 34.08 -12.65
N TYR A 299 -22.62 33.71 -13.02
CA TYR A 299 -22.02 32.42 -12.76
C TYR A 299 -21.50 32.31 -11.33
N VAL A 300 -21.30 31.06 -10.95
CA VAL A 300 -20.76 30.65 -9.66
C VAL A 300 -19.54 29.78 -9.91
N THR A 301 -18.51 29.96 -9.10
CA THR A 301 -17.34 29.07 -9.05
C THR A 301 -17.11 28.65 -7.61
N ALA A 302 -16.31 27.60 -7.44
CA ALA A 302 -16.02 27.06 -6.13
C ALA A 302 -14.58 26.54 -6.09
N GLY A 303 -14.03 26.44 -4.88
CA GLY A 303 -12.75 25.82 -4.60
C GLY A 303 -12.88 24.88 -3.40
N LEU A 304 -12.24 23.71 -3.46
CA LEU A 304 -12.34 22.71 -2.41
C LEU A 304 -10.95 22.28 -1.96
N SER A 305 -10.68 22.48 -0.67
CA SER A 305 -9.49 21.97 -0.01
C SER A 305 -9.86 20.90 1.00
N LYS A 306 -8.99 19.91 1.13
CA LYS A 306 -9.12 18.81 2.09
C LYS A 306 -7.76 18.52 2.66
N VAL A 307 -7.69 18.43 3.98
CA VAL A 307 -6.52 17.90 4.66
C VAL A 307 -6.98 16.65 5.37
N ARG A 308 -6.35 15.51 5.10
CA ARG A 308 -6.71 14.23 5.70
C ARG A 308 -5.56 13.67 6.52
N ARG A 309 -5.89 12.80 7.47
CA ARG A 309 -4.94 11.93 8.17
C ARG A 309 -4.28 11.05 7.10
N PRO A 310 -2.94 11.03 7.02
CA PRO A 310 -2.22 10.27 6.00
C PRO A 310 -2.23 8.76 6.35
N GLY A 311 -3.40 8.12 6.25
CA GLY A 311 -3.61 6.74 6.68
C GLY A 311 -2.67 5.75 5.97
N GLY A 312 -2.50 5.93 4.66
CA GLY A 312 -1.53 5.19 3.86
C GLY A 312 -0.09 5.32 4.37
N ALA A 313 0.42 6.54 4.57
CA ALA A 313 1.76 6.70 5.13
C ALA A 313 1.88 6.07 6.53
N ILE A 314 0.87 6.24 7.38
CA ILE A 314 0.86 5.69 8.75
C ILE A 314 0.98 4.18 8.75
N CYS A 315 0.14 3.47 8.00
CA CYS A 315 0.13 1.99 8.04
C CYS A 315 1.43 1.38 7.52
N ILE A 316 2.03 1.98 6.48
CA ILE A 316 3.29 1.50 5.91
C ILE A 316 4.48 1.82 6.83
N THR A 317 4.52 3.01 7.46
CA THR A 317 5.52 3.33 8.49
C THR A 317 5.44 2.34 9.65
N VAL A 318 4.23 2.03 10.14
CA VAL A 318 4.02 1.06 11.22
C VAL A 318 4.52 -0.33 10.83
N LEU A 319 4.17 -0.80 9.63
CA LEU A 319 4.60 -2.10 9.12
C LEU A 319 6.14 -2.17 9.01
N LYS A 320 6.77 -1.10 8.53
CA LYS A 320 8.22 -1.00 8.41
C LYS A 320 8.92 -1.03 9.77
N ASP A 321 8.49 -0.21 10.72
CA ASP A 321 9.11 -0.15 12.05
C ASP A 321 8.95 -1.49 12.78
N PHE A 322 7.80 -2.15 12.60
CA PHE A 322 7.59 -3.50 13.10
C PHE A 322 8.51 -4.54 12.44
N TYR A 323 8.66 -4.47 11.11
CA TYR A 323 9.60 -5.33 10.37
C TYR A 323 11.04 -5.16 10.88
N GLU A 324 11.51 -3.91 11.01
CA GLU A 324 12.85 -3.60 11.52
C GLU A 324 13.04 -4.14 12.94
N ARG A 325 12.03 -4.01 13.82
CA ARG A 325 12.07 -4.55 15.19
C ARG A 325 12.17 -6.08 15.20
N ILE A 326 11.37 -6.79 14.42
CA ILE A 326 11.42 -8.26 14.33
C ILE A 326 12.80 -8.72 13.86
N VAL A 327 13.30 -8.14 12.76
CA VAL A 327 14.61 -8.52 12.21
C VAL A 327 15.73 -8.27 13.24
N GLY A 328 15.68 -7.13 13.94
CA GLY A 328 16.60 -6.84 15.04
C GLY A 328 16.55 -7.90 16.15
N LYS A 329 15.34 -8.24 16.62
CA LYS A 329 15.14 -9.25 17.67
C LYS A 329 15.60 -10.66 17.26
N LEU A 330 15.37 -11.07 16.01
CA LEU A 330 15.87 -12.35 15.51
C LEU A 330 17.39 -12.41 15.53
N ASN A 331 18.06 -11.32 15.14
CA ASN A 331 19.50 -11.26 15.17
C ASN A 331 20.04 -11.30 16.62
N GLU A 332 19.41 -10.57 17.56
CA GLU A 332 19.75 -10.60 18.99
C GLU A 332 19.60 -12.01 19.59
N LEU A 333 18.45 -12.67 19.35
CA LEU A 333 18.16 -14.00 19.87
C LEU A 333 19.05 -15.09 19.26
N SER A 334 19.62 -14.82 18.08
CA SER A 334 20.48 -15.77 17.35
C SER A 334 21.87 -15.99 17.97
N MET A 335 22.31 -15.08 18.85
CA MET A 335 23.63 -15.16 19.46
C MET A 335 23.64 -16.20 20.59
N LYS A 336 24.29 -17.35 20.36
CA LYS A 336 24.50 -18.41 21.37
C LYS A 336 25.98 -18.74 21.53
N LYS A 337 26.31 -19.37 22.65
CA LYS A 337 27.66 -19.85 22.93
C LYS A 337 28.02 -21.05 22.03
N VAL A 338 29.31 -21.21 21.74
CA VAL A 338 29.81 -22.23 20.80
C VAL A 338 29.51 -23.65 21.29
N GLU A 339 29.56 -23.88 22.59
CA GLU A 339 29.34 -25.20 23.20
C GLU A 339 27.95 -25.75 22.88
N PHE A 340 26.93 -24.89 22.99
CA PHE A 340 25.55 -25.23 22.67
C PHE A 340 25.39 -25.65 21.20
N ILE A 341 26.09 -24.97 20.29
CA ILE A 341 26.04 -25.24 18.85
C ILE A 341 26.71 -26.59 18.54
N THR A 342 27.87 -26.84 19.14
CA THR A 342 28.62 -28.10 18.94
C THR A 342 27.87 -29.31 19.47
N GLU A 343 27.15 -29.16 20.59
CA GLU A 343 26.31 -30.21 21.18
C GLU A 343 25.13 -30.56 20.26
N ILE A 344 24.38 -29.55 19.80
CA ILE A 344 23.23 -29.75 18.90
C ILE A 344 23.64 -30.43 17.59
N LEU A 345 24.78 -30.04 17.02
CA LEU A 345 25.29 -30.62 15.78
C LEU A 345 26.01 -31.98 15.99
N LYS A 346 26.15 -32.42 17.24
CA LYS A 346 26.88 -33.64 17.65
C LYS A 346 28.33 -33.65 17.15
N ILE A 347 28.99 -32.49 17.24
CA ILE A 347 30.42 -32.30 16.87
C ILE A 347 31.30 -32.11 18.12
N ASP A 348 30.70 -32.22 19.30
CA ASP A 348 31.40 -32.38 20.56
C ASP A 348 32.14 -33.73 20.63
N GLU A 349 32.94 -33.94 21.67
CA GLU A 349 33.78 -35.15 21.77
C GLU A 349 32.95 -36.44 21.85
N LEU A 350 31.81 -36.41 22.54
CA LEU A 350 30.94 -37.59 22.65
C LEU A 350 30.29 -37.92 21.29
N GLY A 351 29.78 -36.91 20.60
CA GLY A 351 29.17 -37.06 19.27
C GLY A 351 30.16 -37.59 18.22
N LEU A 352 31.38 -37.04 18.19
CA LEU A 352 32.42 -37.48 17.27
C LEU A 352 32.89 -38.90 17.57
N ASN A 353 33.16 -39.23 18.83
CA ASN A 353 33.62 -40.58 19.21
C ASN A 353 32.58 -41.64 18.86
N SER A 354 31.29 -41.39 19.11
CA SER A 354 30.21 -42.30 18.72
C SER A 354 30.22 -42.57 17.21
N LYS A 355 30.41 -41.55 16.37
CA LYS A 355 30.45 -41.72 14.91
C LYS A 355 31.68 -42.50 14.45
N VAL A 356 32.82 -42.29 15.09
CA VAL A 356 34.07 -43.01 14.78
C VAL A 356 33.93 -44.49 15.13
N ASP A 357 33.32 -44.80 16.28
CA ASP A 357 33.12 -46.17 16.74
C ASP A 357 32.13 -46.94 15.86
N ASP A 358 31.16 -46.26 15.23
CA ASP A 358 30.26 -46.86 14.24
C ASP A 358 30.94 -47.17 12.89
N ILE A 359 32.01 -46.45 12.55
CA ILE A 359 32.78 -46.66 11.32
C ILE A 359 33.82 -47.77 11.50
N LEU A 360 34.40 -47.90 12.69
CA LEU A 360 35.38 -48.92 12.99
C LEU A 360 34.77 -50.35 12.96
N PRO A 361 35.58 -51.38 12.61
CA PRO A 361 35.12 -52.76 12.63
C PRO A 361 34.81 -53.21 14.07
N LYS A 362 33.55 -53.63 14.34
CA LYS A 362 33.11 -54.04 15.69
C LYS A 362 33.51 -55.48 16.08
N HIS A 363 33.96 -56.30 15.13
CA HIS A 363 34.16 -57.73 15.30
C HIS A 363 35.64 -58.16 15.40
N ILE A 364 36.58 -57.22 15.29
CA ILE A 364 38.03 -57.49 15.28
C ILE A 364 38.72 -56.54 16.25
N SER A 365 39.59 -57.10 17.08
CA SER A 365 40.47 -56.40 18.02
C SER A 365 41.93 -56.51 17.57
N ILE A 366 42.79 -55.60 18.04
CA ILE A 366 44.24 -55.69 17.78
C ILE A 366 44.83 -56.97 18.38
N MET A 367 44.25 -57.50 19.45
CA MET A 367 44.72 -58.73 20.08
C MET A 367 44.51 -59.96 19.19
N ASP A 368 43.63 -59.88 18.18
CA ASP A 368 43.45 -60.95 17.18
C ASP A 368 44.65 -61.09 16.24
N MET A 369 45.54 -60.08 16.20
CA MET A 369 46.85 -60.18 15.52
C MET A 369 47.76 -61.26 16.12
N LYS A 370 47.49 -61.76 17.34
CA LYS A 370 48.21 -62.90 17.92
C LYS A 370 48.08 -64.18 17.09
N GLY A 371 47.04 -64.29 16.25
CA GLY A 371 46.81 -65.40 15.34
C GLY A 371 47.70 -65.41 14.08
N ILE A 372 48.48 -64.36 13.83
CA ILE A 372 49.34 -64.27 12.64
C ILE A 372 50.51 -65.28 12.74
N MET A 373 50.72 -66.06 11.68
CA MET A 373 51.81 -67.05 11.61
C MET A 373 53.19 -66.39 11.65
N MET A 374 54.07 -66.91 12.50
CA MET A 374 55.45 -66.44 12.67
C MET A 374 56.44 -67.21 11.79
N SER A 375 57.53 -66.54 11.41
CA SER A 375 58.76 -67.19 10.93
C SER A 375 59.60 -67.68 12.11
N PRO A 376 60.31 -68.83 11.98
CA PRO A 376 61.15 -69.35 13.06
C PRO A 376 62.40 -68.46 13.25
N VAL A 377 62.55 -67.86 14.44
CA VAL A 377 63.70 -67.03 14.81
C VAL A 377 64.29 -67.54 16.13
N SER A 378 65.62 -67.69 16.19
CA SER A 378 66.33 -68.36 17.29
C SER A 378 66.75 -67.42 18.45
N LYS A 379 66.88 -66.10 18.24
CA LYS A 379 67.14 -65.08 19.28
C LYS A 379 66.60 -63.69 18.90
N VAL A 380 66.10 -62.95 19.89
CA VAL A 380 65.47 -61.61 19.73
C VAL A 380 66.27 -60.50 20.44
N GLU A 381 67.20 -60.88 21.34
CA GLU A 381 68.03 -59.97 22.14
C GLU A 381 68.90 -59.04 21.27
N GLY A 382 68.89 -57.73 21.56
CA GLY A 382 69.74 -56.73 20.90
C GLY A 382 69.19 -56.13 19.60
N PHE A 383 68.09 -56.66 19.06
CA PHE A 383 67.37 -56.05 17.93
C PHE A 383 66.44 -54.92 18.40
N THR A 384 66.14 -53.98 17.51
CA THR A 384 65.08 -52.99 17.72
C THR A 384 63.71 -53.62 17.48
N LEU A 385 62.64 -53.04 18.02
CA LEU A 385 61.27 -53.56 17.80
C LEU A 385 60.91 -53.67 16.31
N LYS A 386 61.45 -52.77 15.46
CA LYS A 386 61.28 -52.81 14.00
C LYS A 386 61.91 -54.05 13.36
N GLN A 387 63.17 -54.34 13.72
CA GLN A 387 63.89 -55.52 13.23
C GLN A 387 63.27 -56.83 13.72
N ILE A 388 62.66 -56.81 14.91
CA ILE A 388 61.95 -57.95 15.49
C ILE A 388 60.66 -58.21 14.72
N GLU A 389 59.88 -57.18 14.41
CA GLU A 389 58.67 -57.29 13.59
C GLU A 389 59.00 -57.83 12.18
N GLU A 390 59.99 -57.26 11.51
CA GLU A 390 60.42 -57.69 10.16
C GLU A 390 60.85 -59.17 10.15
N LYS A 391 61.60 -59.63 11.16
CA LYS A 391 62.07 -61.03 11.23
C LYS A 391 61.00 -62.03 11.64
N LEU A 392 60.10 -61.65 12.55
CA LEU A 392 59.05 -62.55 13.04
C LEU A 392 57.86 -62.64 12.08
N TYR A 393 57.49 -61.53 11.43
CA TYR A 393 56.25 -61.41 10.69
C TYR A 393 56.41 -60.88 9.26
N GLY A 394 57.53 -60.22 8.92
CA GLY A 394 57.65 -59.48 7.66
C GLY A 394 56.53 -58.45 7.53
N ASP A 395 55.90 -58.38 6.37
CA ASP A 395 54.78 -57.45 6.11
C ASP A 395 53.41 -57.97 6.61
N ARG A 396 53.34 -59.13 7.26
CA ARG A 396 52.06 -59.77 7.62
C ARG A 396 51.25 -58.96 8.64
N CYS A 397 51.90 -58.30 9.60
CA CYS A 397 51.22 -57.48 10.60
C CYS A 397 50.62 -56.21 9.96
N GLU A 398 51.38 -55.55 9.09
CA GLU A 398 50.94 -54.35 8.38
C GLU A 398 49.80 -54.69 7.40
N ASN A 399 49.92 -55.80 6.66
CA ASN A 399 48.88 -56.30 5.77
C ASN A 399 47.60 -56.66 6.55
N PHE A 400 47.73 -57.34 7.69
CA PHE A 400 46.57 -57.63 8.54
C PHE A 400 45.87 -56.35 9.00
N PHE A 401 46.63 -55.36 9.47
CA PHE A 401 46.05 -54.09 9.91
C PHE A 401 45.36 -53.34 8.76
N ARG A 402 45.98 -53.35 7.57
CA ARG A 402 45.42 -52.75 6.35
C ARG A 402 44.10 -53.41 5.92
N GLU A 403 44.08 -54.74 5.82
CA GLU A 403 42.92 -55.49 5.31
C GLU A 403 41.77 -55.55 6.33
N ASN A 404 42.04 -55.53 7.64
CA ASN A 404 41.01 -55.70 8.67
C ASN A 404 40.56 -54.39 9.33
N PHE A 405 41.39 -53.35 9.35
CA PHE A 405 41.04 -52.05 9.95
C PHE A 405 40.95 -50.93 8.92
N ILE A 406 41.98 -50.71 8.10
CA ILE A 406 42.03 -49.55 7.19
C ILE A 406 40.99 -49.66 6.07
N ILE A 407 41.00 -50.77 5.32
CA ILE A 407 40.09 -50.97 4.18
C ILE A 407 38.62 -51.01 4.64
N PRO A 408 38.24 -51.78 5.68
CA PRO A 408 36.85 -51.82 6.13
C PRO A 408 36.37 -50.48 6.68
N SER A 409 37.20 -49.75 7.43
CA SER A 409 36.84 -48.41 7.92
C SER A 409 36.63 -47.42 6.77
N LYS A 410 37.46 -47.51 5.71
CA LYS A 410 37.30 -46.68 4.52
C LYS A 410 35.99 -47.00 3.78
N ASN A 411 35.69 -48.28 3.57
CA ASN A 411 34.44 -48.70 2.93
C ASN A 411 33.20 -48.30 3.75
N ASN A 412 33.26 -48.43 5.08
CA ASN A 412 32.18 -47.99 5.97
C ASN A 412 31.97 -46.47 5.91
N LEU A 413 33.06 -45.69 5.87
CA LEU A 413 32.99 -44.24 5.75
C LEU A 413 32.41 -43.78 4.40
N GLU A 414 32.69 -44.51 3.31
CA GLU A 414 32.12 -44.23 1.98
C GLU A 414 30.64 -44.68 1.87
N ALA A 415 30.23 -45.72 2.59
CA ALA A 415 28.85 -46.22 2.60
C ALA A 415 27.88 -45.34 3.40
N ILE A 416 28.36 -44.61 4.41
CA ILE A 416 27.53 -43.74 5.24
C ILE A 416 27.28 -42.41 4.50
N ASN A 417 26.00 -42.06 4.32
CA ASN A 417 25.62 -40.75 3.81
C ASN A 417 25.68 -39.68 4.91
N ILE A 418 26.90 -39.25 5.23
CA ILE A 418 27.18 -38.21 6.22
C ILE A 418 26.52 -36.88 5.82
N GLU A 419 26.46 -36.57 4.52
CA GLU A 419 25.82 -35.34 4.02
C GLU A 419 24.34 -35.27 4.39
N ALA A 420 23.58 -36.34 4.15
CA ALA A 420 22.16 -36.38 4.48
C ALA A 420 21.91 -36.24 6.00
N GLN A 421 22.75 -36.86 6.83
CA GLN A 421 22.63 -36.76 8.29
C GLN A 421 22.89 -35.34 8.79
N ILE A 422 23.93 -34.68 8.27
CA ILE A 422 24.27 -33.30 8.67
C ILE A 422 23.18 -32.34 8.21
N LYS A 423 22.70 -32.47 6.97
CA LYS A 423 21.59 -31.65 6.46
C LYS A 423 20.32 -31.82 7.29
N ALA A 424 19.97 -33.06 7.67
CA ALA A 424 18.82 -33.33 8.53
C ALA A 424 18.99 -32.68 9.92
N LEU A 425 20.17 -32.84 10.55
CA LEU A 425 20.46 -32.24 11.85
C LEU A 425 20.37 -30.71 11.83
N VAL A 426 20.94 -30.06 10.81
CA VAL A 426 20.88 -28.60 10.65
C VAL A 426 19.45 -28.16 10.40
N LYS A 427 18.71 -28.88 9.56
CA LYS A 427 17.32 -28.56 9.26
C LYS A 427 16.44 -28.64 10.51
N GLU A 428 16.44 -29.77 11.19
CA GLU A 428 15.58 -30.02 12.34
C GLU A 428 15.93 -29.11 13.53
N ASN A 429 17.22 -28.98 13.85
CA ASN A 429 17.63 -28.32 15.08
C ASN A 429 17.93 -26.83 14.94
N ILE A 430 18.27 -26.34 13.74
CA ILE A 430 18.65 -24.94 13.52
C ILE A 430 17.59 -24.21 12.69
N THR A 431 17.36 -24.60 11.43
CA THR A 431 16.51 -23.79 10.53
C THR A 431 15.01 -23.94 10.80
N ASP A 432 14.55 -25.15 11.12
CA ASP A 432 13.13 -25.41 11.42
C ASP A 432 12.81 -25.18 12.91
N ASN A 433 13.83 -24.94 13.73
CA ASN A 433 13.68 -24.56 15.13
C ASN A 433 13.31 -23.07 15.25
N THR A 434 12.15 -22.78 15.83
CA THR A 434 11.63 -21.42 16.04
C THR A 434 12.57 -20.53 16.86
N LYS A 435 13.39 -21.10 17.74
CA LYS A 435 14.29 -20.34 18.63
C LYS A 435 15.65 -19.97 18.02
N LEU A 436 16.04 -20.62 16.92
CA LEU A 436 17.35 -20.42 16.30
C LEU A 436 17.20 -19.83 14.89
N GLY A 437 16.46 -20.53 14.03
CA GLY A 437 16.05 -20.05 12.71
C GLY A 437 17.19 -19.59 11.79
N LEU A 438 16.82 -18.72 10.84
CA LEU A 438 17.68 -18.26 9.74
C LEU A 438 18.96 -17.55 10.20
N TYR A 439 18.84 -16.61 11.15
CA TYR A 439 19.97 -15.77 11.57
C TYR A 439 21.02 -16.56 12.35
N CYS A 440 20.63 -17.57 13.15
CA CYS A 440 21.59 -18.50 13.75
C CYS A 440 22.39 -19.23 12.68
N ALA A 441 21.69 -19.78 11.68
CA ALA A 441 22.33 -20.51 10.60
C ALA A 441 23.34 -19.64 9.83
N LEU A 442 22.96 -18.39 9.53
CA LEU A 442 23.82 -17.42 8.87
C LEU A 442 25.06 -17.06 9.71
N ASN A 443 24.85 -16.71 10.99
CA ASN A 443 25.92 -16.24 11.86
C ASN A 443 26.93 -17.35 12.22
N TRP A 444 26.50 -18.62 12.28
CA TRP A 444 27.35 -19.71 12.80
C TRP A 444 28.10 -20.49 11.72
N MET A 445 27.48 -20.67 10.54
CA MET A 445 28.00 -21.56 9.49
C MET A 445 28.81 -20.84 8.41
N GLY A 446 28.98 -19.52 8.49
CA GLY A 446 29.82 -18.75 7.57
C GLY A 446 31.32 -19.04 7.74
N GLU A 447 32.15 -18.63 6.77
CA GLU A 447 33.61 -18.89 6.80
C GLU A 447 34.31 -18.34 8.05
N GLU A 448 33.87 -17.17 8.53
CA GLU A 448 34.33 -16.52 9.76
C GLU A 448 33.46 -16.87 10.97
N GLY A 449 32.52 -17.80 10.80
CA GLY A 449 31.57 -18.21 11.82
C GLY A 449 32.26 -18.98 12.97
N PRO A 450 31.73 -18.87 14.20
CA PRO A 450 32.29 -19.53 15.38
C PRO A 450 32.37 -21.06 15.23
N THR A 451 31.40 -21.69 14.56
CA THR A 451 31.39 -23.13 14.35
C THR A 451 32.50 -23.57 13.40
N ILE A 452 32.65 -22.90 12.25
CA ILE A 452 33.71 -23.22 11.29
C ILE A 452 35.10 -23.00 11.90
N LYS A 453 35.28 -21.92 12.66
CA LYS A 453 36.52 -21.66 13.40
C LYS A 453 36.82 -22.78 14.41
N TYR A 454 35.82 -23.22 15.18
CA TYR A 454 35.96 -24.34 16.10
C TYR A 454 36.40 -25.62 15.39
N LEU A 455 35.80 -25.96 14.24
CA LEU A 455 36.17 -27.15 13.46
C LEU A 455 37.62 -27.08 12.97
N ARG A 456 38.03 -25.93 12.43
CA ARG A 456 39.42 -25.70 11.96
C ARG A 456 40.43 -25.81 13.08
N ASP A 457 40.12 -25.26 14.26
CA ASP A 457 40.99 -25.34 15.43
C ASP A 457 41.07 -26.77 15.98
N LYS A 458 39.96 -27.53 15.94
CA LYS A 458 39.94 -28.96 16.31
C LYS A 458 40.76 -29.80 15.33
N ILE A 459 40.72 -29.52 14.02
CA ILE A 459 41.58 -30.19 13.03
C ILE A 459 43.06 -29.95 13.35
N LYS A 460 43.46 -28.69 13.60
CA LYS A 460 44.85 -28.35 13.98
C LYS A 460 45.29 -29.06 15.26
N PHE A 461 44.38 -29.18 16.23
CA PHE A 461 44.65 -29.90 17.47
C PHE A 461 44.85 -31.40 17.23
N ILE A 462 43.97 -32.03 16.43
CA ILE A 462 44.10 -33.45 16.05
C ILE A 462 45.42 -33.70 15.31
N ASP A 463 45.83 -32.80 14.41
CA ASP A 463 47.09 -32.95 13.68
C ASP A 463 48.32 -32.97 14.59
N ARG A 464 48.34 -32.09 15.61
CA ARG A 464 49.41 -32.10 16.63
C ARG A 464 49.44 -33.41 17.41
N ILE A 465 48.28 -33.97 17.76
CA ILE A 465 48.20 -35.26 18.46
C ILE A 465 48.73 -36.39 17.56
N ILE A 466 48.31 -36.44 16.29
CA ILE A 466 48.77 -37.44 15.34
C ILE A 466 50.29 -37.39 15.18
N ASP A 467 50.88 -36.21 15.06
CA ASP A 467 52.32 -36.05 14.92
C ASP A 467 53.08 -36.48 16.18
N ASN A 468 52.54 -36.20 17.38
CA ASN A 468 53.09 -36.69 18.64
C ASN A 468 53.06 -38.23 18.70
N ILE A 469 51.92 -38.87 18.39
CA ILE A 469 51.80 -40.33 18.43
C ILE A 469 52.73 -40.98 17.39
N LYS A 470 52.89 -40.38 16.20
CA LYS A 470 53.85 -40.85 15.18
C LYS A 470 55.29 -40.78 15.69
N ASN A 471 55.66 -39.69 16.36
CA ASN A 471 56.99 -39.54 16.95
C ASN A 471 57.23 -40.57 18.06
N GLU A 472 56.21 -40.85 18.89
CA GLU A 472 56.27 -41.93 19.90
C GLU A 472 56.45 -43.31 19.26
N ILE A 473 55.68 -43.63 18.21
CA ILE A 473 55.81 -44.89 17.48
C ILE A 473 57.22 -45.03 16.89
N ASN A 474 57.77 -43.98 16.29
CA ASN A 474 59.12 -43.99 15.72
C ASN A 474 60.18 -44.22 16.82
N SER A 475 60.06 -43.51 17.94
CA SER A 475 60.94 -43.69 19.11
C SER A 475 60.88 -45.12 19.66
N LEU A 476 59.68 -45.71 19.75
CA LEU A 476 59.50 -47.10 20.19
C LEU A 476 60.11 -48.09 19.20
N TYR A 477 59.93 -47.87 17.90
CA TYR A 477 60.51 -48.72 16.86
C TYR A 477 62.05 -48.71 16.86
N GLU A 478 62.67 -47.58 17.22
CA GLU A 478 64.13 -47.41 17.31
C GLU A 478 64.72 -47.89 18.64
N SER A 479 63.89 -48.03 19.68
CA SER A 479 64.33 -48.55 20.98
C SER A 479 64.83 -49.99 20.89
N ARG A 480 65.97 -50.29 21.53
CA ARG A 480 66.49 -51.66 21.64
C ARG A 480 65.59 -52.47 22.59
N PHE A 481 65.23 -53.68 22.19
CA PHE A 481 64.45 -54.57 23.03
C PHE A 481 65.31 -55.10 24.19
N ILE A 482 64.85 -54.84 25.42
CA ILE A 482 65.42 -55.37 26.66
C ILE A 482 64.34 -56.24 27.31
N GLU A 483 64.63 -57.51 27.57
CA GLU A 483 63.75 -58.41 28.32
C GLU A 483 63.64 -57.94 29.78
N GLY A 484 62.43 -57.99 30.34
CA GLY A 484 62.21 -57.61 31.75
C GLY A 484 62.92 -58.57 32.71
N PHE A 485 63.78 -58.03 33.58
CA PHE A 485 64.44 -58.83 34.63
C PHE A 485 63.42 -59.16 35.75
N SER A 486 63.12 -60.44 35.96
CA SER A 486 62.41 -60.92 37.16
C SER A 486 62.99 -62.25 37.63
N LEU A 487 63.07 -62.46 38.94
CA LEU A 487 63.76 -63.61 39.56
C LEU A 487 63.09 -64.98 39.28
N GLU A 488 61.87 -65.01 38.73
CA GLU A 488 61.17 -66.25 38.33
C GLU A 488 61.52 -66.72 36.89
N ASN A 489 62.39 -66.02 36.15
CA ASN A 489 62.48 -66.12 34.68
C ASN A 489 63.53 -67.07 34.07
N PHE A 490 64.20 -67.97 34.80
CA PHE A 490 65.39 -68.67 34.26
C PHE A 490 65.12 -69.91 33.35
N PHE A 491 63.89 -70.40 33.21
CA PHE A 491 63.62 -71.72 32.57
C PHE A 491 62.79 -71.75 31.27
N VAL A 492 62.46 -70.62 30.63
CA VAL A 492 61.60 -70.62 29.41
C VAL A 492 62.22 -69.85 28.23
N LYS A 493 62.80 -70.57 27.25
CA LYS A 493 63.42 -70.03 26.02
C LYS A 493 62.47 -69.29 25.04
N SER A 494 61.16 -69.18 25.34
CA SER A 494 60.14 -68.59 24.46
C SER A 494 59.44 -67.34 25.04
N LYS A 495 59.86 -66.82 26.20
CA LYS A 495 59.19 -65.71 26.91
C LYS A 495 59.50 -64.33 26.31
N GLY A 496 60.73 -64.08 25.84
CA GLY A 496 61.11 -62.84 25.14
C GLY A 496 60.33 -62.56 23.86
N ILE A 497 60.03 -63.60 23.07
CA ILE A 497 59.17 -63.49 21.89
C ILE A 497 57.75 -63.09 22.30
N LYS A 498 57.20 -63.64 23.40
CA LYS A 498 55.85 -63.26 23.89
C LYS A 498 55.79 -61.82 24.40
N GLU A 499 56.83 -61.35 25.07
CA GLU A 499 56.91 -59.98 25.58
C GLU A 499 57.09 -58.97 24.43
N ALA A 500 57.95 -59.27 23.45
CA ALA A 500 58.09 -58.50 22.22
C ALA A 500 56.79 -58.43 21.40
N LYS A 501 56.05 -59.54 21.29
CA LYS A 501 54.71 -59.57 20.67
C LYS A 501 53.73 -58.63 21.36
N THR A 502 53.72 -58.67 22.69
CA THR A 502 52.79 -57.85 23.48
C THR A 502 53.14 -56.38 23.31
N LYS A 503 54.43 -56.01 23.29
CA LYS A 503 54.87 -54.64 22.98
C LYS A 503 54.53 -54.22 21.56
N ILE A 504 54.74 -55.06 20.54
CA ILE A 504 54.41 -54.72 19.14
C ILE A 504 52.89 -54.51 19.00
N PHE A 505 52.06 -55.44 19.46
CA PHE A 505 50.61 -55.30 19.28
C PHE A 505 50.00 -54.21 20.17
N LYS A 506 50.39 -54.16 21.45
CA LYS A 506 49.84 -53.20 22.41
C LYS A 506 50.45 -51.81 22.24
N ASP A 507 51.77 -51.67 22.22
CA ASP A 507 52.39 -50.35 22.24
C ASP A 507 52.47 -49.69 20.85
N ILE A 508 52.49 -50.48 19.77
CA ILE A 508 52.58 -49.96 18.40
C ILE A 508 51.23 -50.02 17.69
N TYR A 509 50.59 -51.19 17.58
CA TYR A 509 49.35 -51.31 16.81
C TYR A 509 48.12 -50.68 17.50
N GLU A 510 48.05 -50.58 18.84
CA GLU A 510 47.01 -49.76 19.51
C GLU A 510 47.19 -48.27 19.19
N ARG A 511 48.43 -47.77 19.20
CA ARG A 511 48.71 -46.39 18.75
C ARG A 511 48.42 -46.19 17.26
N LYS A 512 48.67 -47.17 16.39
CA LYS A 512 48.27 -47.11 14.97
C LYS A 512 46.74 -47.08 14.80
N LEU A 513 45.99 -47.81 15.63
CA LEU A 513 44.54 -47.74 15.66
C LEU A 513 44.04 -46.40 16.20
N GLU A 514 44.71 -45.81 17.19
CA GLU A 514 44.41 -44.45 17.67
C GLU A 514 44.63 -43.41 16.56
N ILE A 515 45.73 -43.51 15.81
CA ILE A 515 45.94 -42.69 14.61
C ILE A 515 44.82 -42.90 13.59
N LEU A 516 44.35 -44.13 13.38
CA LEU A 516 43.22 -44.41 12.49
C LEU A 516 41.93 -43.73 12.99
N ARG A 517 41.61 -43.80 14.29
CA ARG A 517 40.48 -43.11 14.92
C ARG A 517 40.54 -41.61 14.68
N LEU A 518 41.69 -41.00 14.97
CA LEU A 518 41.91 -39.56 14.78
C LEU A 518 41.80 -39.14 13.31
N ASN A 519 42.29 -39.96 12.38
CA ASN A 519 42.15 -39.71 10.94
C ASN A 519 40.70 -39.79 10.47
N ILE A 520 39.91 -40.75 10.99
CA ILE A 520 38.48 -40.85 10.72
C ILE A 520 37.76 -39.62 11.27
N SER A 521 38.01 -39.22 12.52
CA SER A 521 37.46 -38.00 13.12
C SER A 521 37.77 -36.76 12.29
N LYS A 522 39.03 -36.61 11.86
CA LYS A 522 39.46 -35.50 11.01
C LYS A 522 38.71 -35.48 9.68
N ASN A 523 38.48 -36.64 9.06
CA ASN A 523 37.74 -36.73 7.81
C ASN A 523 36.26 -36.32 8.00
N ILE A 524 35.62 -36.78 9.07
CA ILE A 524 34.26 -36.38 9.43
C ILE A 524 34.17 -34.85 9.64
N ILE A 525 35.10 -34.27 10.42
CA ILE A 525 35.12 -32.83 10.68
C ILE A 525 35.28 -32.02 9.38
N LYS A 526 36.13 -32.47 8.44
CA LYS A 526 36.27 -31.83 7.13
C LYS A 526 34.99 -31.90 6.29
N GLN A 527 34.26 -33.01 6.35
CA GLN A 527 32.97 -33.11 5.67
C GLN A 527 31.94 -32.16 6.30
N TYR A 528 31.90 -32.06 7.64
CA TYR A 528 31.11 -31.06 8.34
C TYR A 528 31.42 -29.65 7.87
N GLU A 529 32.69 -29.25 7.84
CA GLU A 529 33.11 -27.92 7.36
C GLU A 529 32.54 -27.63 5.97
N ASN A 530 32.77 -28.54 5.00
CA ASN A 530 32.30 -28.36 3.62
C ASN A 530 30.77 -28.28 3.52
N ILE A 531 30.04 -29.12 4.25
CA ILE A 531 28.58 -29.19 4.18
C ILE A 531 27.95 -27.97 4.86
N LEU A 532 28.47 -27.54 6.01
CA LEU A 532 27.99 -26.35 6.70
C LEU A 532 28.19 -25.09 5.85
N LEU A 533 29.34 -24.96 5.17
CA LEU A 533 29.59 -23.86 4.23
C LEU A 533 28.61 -23.88 3.03
N LYS A 534 28.26 -25.06 2.52
CA LYS A 534 27.26 -25.21 1.45
C LYS A 534 25.86 -24.78 1.93
N ILE A 535 25.44 -25.22 3.12
CA ILE A 535 24.17 -24.82 3.73
C ILE A 535 24.15 -23.31 4.01
N HIS A 536 25.27 -22.73 4.46
CA HIS A 536 25.39 -21.29 4.64
C HIS A 536 25.14 -20.53 3.33
N GLY A 537 25.61 -21.04 2.19
CA GLY A 537 25.28 -20.48 0.88
C GLY A 537 23.77 -20.44 0.59
N GLU A 538 23.08 -21.55 0.82
CA GLU A 538 21.62 -21.67 0.65
C GLU A 538 20.86 -20.71 1.60
N VAL A 539 21.25 -20.67 2.87
CA VAL A 539 20.66 -19.79 3.89
C VAL A 539 20.94 -18.31 3.61
N SER A 540 22.09 -17.99 3.03
CA SER A 540 22.44 -16.63 2.61
C SER A 540 21.50 -16.13 1.51
N GLU A 541 21.09 -17.00 0.58
CA GLU A 541 20.06 -16.66 -0.42
C GLU A 541 18.69 -16.43 0.21
N GLU A 542 18.29 -17.24 1.19
CA GLU A 542 17.07 -17.03 1.96
C GLU A 542 17.11 -15.69 2.75
N ALA A 543 18.26 -15.32 3.32
CA ALA A 543 18.43 -14.05 4.02
C ALA A 543 18.34 -12.83 3.08
N LYS A 544 18.81 -12.95 1.84
CA LYS A 544 18.59 -11.91 0.81
C LYS A 544 17.10 -11.70 0.52
N ASN A 545 16.28 -12.75 0.60
CA ASN A 545 14.83 -12.61 0.43
C ASN A 545 14.19 -11.78 1.55
N LEU A 546 14.66 -11.89 2.81
CA LEU A 546 14.24 -10.98 3.88
C LEU A 546 14.67 -9.54 3.57
N MET A 547 15.94 -9.31 3.23
CA MET A 547 16.41 -7.96 2.88
C MET A 547 15.56 -7.32 1.77
N CYS A 548 15.22 -8.09 0.73
CA CYS A 548 14.34 -7.66 -0.36
C CYS A 548 12.94 -7.24 0.13
N ILE A 549 12.36 -7.93 1.13
CA ILE A 549 11.08 -7.51 1.73
C ILE A 549 11.24 -6.15 2.40
N GLY A 550 12.26 -5.96 3.22
CA GLY A 550 12.53 -4.69 3.90
C GLY A 550 12.77 -3.53 2.93
N GLU A 551 13.53 -3.76 1.86
CA GLU A 551 13.77 -2.78 0.79
C GLU A 551 12.49 -2.42 0.05
N THR A 552 11.63 -3.41 -0.24
CA THR A 552 10.34 -3.19 -0.90
C THR A 552 9.42 -2.32 -0.04
N ILE A 553 9.31 -2.61 1.26
CA ILE A 553 8.50 -1.82 2.20
C ILE A 553 9.03 -0.39 2.28
N LYS A 554 10.35 -0.21 2.38
CA LYS A 554 10.98 1.11 2.46
C LYS A 554 10.80 1.93 1.18
N SER A 555 11.00 1.31 0.02
CA SER A 555 10.74 1.90 -1.30
C SER A 555 9.30 2.40 -1.42
N TYR A 556 8.35 1.56 -0.99
CA TYR A 556 6.93 1.89 -1.02
C TYR A 556 6.58 3.03 -0.05
N GLU A 557 7.11 3.02 1.17
CA GLU A 557 6.96 4.12 2.16
C GLU A 557 7.44 5.47 1.57
N ASP A 558 8.64 5.47 0.98
CA ASP A 558 9.22 6.68 0.41
C ASP A 558 8.44 7.18 -0.82
N SER A 559 7.79 6.28 -1.57
CA SER A 559 6.90 6.65 -2.68
C SER A 559 5.59 7.28 -2.19
N ILE A 560 4.98 6.76 -1.13
CA ILE A 560 3.73 7.30 -0.58
C ILE A 560 3.95 8.68 0.02
N ILE A 561 5.01 8.84 0.81
CA ILE A 561 5.27 10.10 1.51
C ILE A 561 5.63 11.23 0.53
N LYS A 562 6.24 10.91 -0.62
CA LYS A 562 6.46 11.88 -1.70
C LYS A 562 5.17 12.28 -2.42
N ASN A 563 4.17 11.39 -2.47
CA ASN A 563 2.92 11.61 -3.20
C ASN A 563 1.81 12.23 -2.32
N GLU A 564 1.91 12.16 -0.99
CA GLU A 564 0.95 12.76 -0.06
C GLU A 564 1.42 14.16 0.38
N ASP A 565 0.51 15.16 0.32
CA ASP A 565 0.74 16.56 0.68
C ASP A 565 1.78 16.74 1.81
N ASP A 566 2.88 17.43 1.49
CA ASP A 566 4.10 17.57 2.31
C ASP A 566 3.83 17.95 3.78
N TYR A 567 2.72 18.65 4.06
CA TYR A 567 2.38 19.11 5.41
C TYR A 567 1.61 18.08 6.24
N ALA A 568 0.65 17.37 5.63
CA ALA A 568 -0.12 16.34 6.33
C ALA A 568 0.77 15.17 6.74
N SER A 569 1.83 14.91 5.97
CA SER A 569 2.80 13.82 6.16
C SER A 569 3.99 14.14 7.08
N GLN A 570 4.11 15.39 7.57
CA GLN A 570 5.26 15.78 8.41
C GLN A 570 5.31 14.96 9.71
N ASN A 571 6.51 14.53 10.08
CA ASN A 571 6.77 13.79 11.32
C ASN A 571 6.02 12.45 11.46
N VAL A 572 5.33 11.93 10.43
CA VAL A 572 4.66 10.62 10.48
C VAL A 572 5.66 9.53 10.85
N LYS A 573 6.80 9.49 10.16
CA LYS A 573 7.90 8.54 10.43
C LYS A 573 8.33 8.55 11.90
N VAL A 574 8.57 9.73 12.48
CA VAL A 574 9.11 9.83 13.84
C VAL A 574 8.06 9.51 14.89
N TYR A 575 6.84 10.05 14.73
CA TYR A 575 5.76 9.84 15.69
C TYR A 575 5.38 8.36 15.78
N TYR A 576 5.07 7.73 14.64
CA TYR A 576 4.59 6.35 14.65
C TYR A 576 5.67 5.34 14.98
N LYS A 577 6.95 5.64 14.69
CA LYS A 577 8.07 4.84 15.21
C LYS A 577 8.08 4.77 16.73
N ASN A 578 7.86 5.89 17.40
CA ASN A 578 7.80 5.94 18.87
C ASN A 578 6.55 5.23 19.40
N VAL A 579 5.39 5.41 18.74
CA VAL A 579 4.15 4.71 19.10
C VAL A 579 4.33 3.19 18.99
N VAL A 580 4.82 2.70 17.84
CA VAL A 580 5.08 1.26 17.61
C VAL A 580 6.08 0.72 18.63
N LYS A 581 7.16 1.45 18.90
CA LYS A 581 8.14 1.07 19.92
C LYS A 581 7.48 0.88 21.29
N ASN A 582 6.66 1.82 21.74
CA ASN A 582 5.99 1.74 23.04
C ASN A 582 5.01 0.54 23.11
N ILE A 583 4.25 0.29 22.04
CA ILE A 583 3.32 -0.84 21.96
C ILE A 583 4.09 -2.17 22.04
N LEU A 584 5.16 -2.30 21.24
CA LEU A 584 5.97 -3.52 21.23
C LEU A 584 6.72 -3.74 22.55
N ASP A 585 7.25 -2.68 23.16
CA ASP A 585 7.90 -2.76 24.48
C ASP A 585 6.91 -3.19 25.59
N ASN A 586 5.62 -2.83 25.47
CA ASN A 586 4.58 -3.31 26.40
C ASN A 586 4.22 -4.79 26.13
N LEU A 587 4.04 -5.18 24.87
CA LEU A 587 3.80 -6.58 24.51
C LEU A 587 4.96 -7.50 24.94
N GLU A 588 6.21 -7.02 24.82
CA GLU A 588 7.41 -7.73 25.29
C GLU A 588 7.43 -7.88 26.82
N LYS A 589 6.91 -6.92 27.58
CA LYS A 589 6.78 -7.03 29.05
C LYS A 589 5.71 -8.04 29.45
N ASP A 590 4.60 -8.09 28.73
CA ASP A 590 3.45 -8.94 29.07
C ASP A 590 3.65 -10.40 28.66
N HIS A 591 4.28 -10.64 27.51
CA HIS A 591 4.44 -11.98 26.92
C HIS A 591 5.89 -12.49 26.91
N GLY A 592 6.87 -11.66 27.28
CA GLY A 592 8.30 -11.99 27.29
C GLY A 592 8.97 -11.81 25.92
N GLU A 593 10.28 -11.53 25.91
CA GLU A 593 11.02 -11.11 24.70
C GLU A 593 10.98 -12.09 23.50
N ALA A 594 10.71 -13.37 23.75
CA ALA A 594 10.69 -14.42 22.73
C ALA A 594 9.30 -14.69 22.12
N PHE A 595 8.25 -13.97 22.53
CA PHE A 595 6.87 -14.24 22.11
C PHE A 595 6.66 -14.17 20.59
N TYR A 596 7.44 -13.33 19.89
CA TYR A 596 7.41 -13.24 18.42
C TYR A 596 7.56 -14.61 17.74
N LEU A 597 8.31 -15.54 18.36
CA LEU A 597 8.65 -16.84 17.81
C LEU A 597 7.54 -17.90 17.97
N GLU A 598 6.46 -17.58 18.69
CA GLU A 598 5.34 -18.50 18.86
C GLU A 598 4.41 -18.47 17.63
N ASP A 599 3.78 -19.60 17.31
CA ASP A 599 2.97 -19.76 16.09
C ASP A 599 1.78 -18.80 16.00
N ASN A 600 1.22 -18.42 17.17
CA ASN A 600 0.13 -17.46 17.32
C ASN A 600 0.52 -16.02 16.92
N TYR A 601 1.82 -15.73 16.83
CA TYR A 601 2.38 -14.44 16.43
C TYR A 601 3.10 -14.57 15.08
N MET A 602 4.45 -14.63 15.03
CA MET A 602 5.17 -14.85 13.77
C MET A 602 5.53 -16.31 13.52
N GLY A 603 5.81 -17.09 14.55
CA GLY A 603 6.29 -18.47 14.39
C GLY A 603 7.65 -18.53 13.69
N ASN A 604 7.92 -19.63 12.99
CA ASN A 604 9.19 -19.80 12.27
C ASN A 604 9.20 -19.04 10.93
N LEU A 605 9.98 -17.96 10.86
CA LEU A 605 10.15 -17.17 9.64
C LEU A 605 10.90 -17.89 8.52
N SER A 606 11.83 -18.80 8.82
CA SER A 606 12.49 -19.64 7.80
C SER A 606 11.49 -20.54 7.09
N VAL A 607 10.54 -21.13 7.83
CA VAL A 607 9.46 -21.92 7.23
C VAL A 607 8.58 -21.05 6.34
N LEU A 608 8.16 -19.88 6.83
CA LEU A 608 7.32 -18.94 6.07
C LEU A 608 8.01 -18.41 4.81
N LEU A 609 9.32 -18.16 4.86
CA LEU A 609 10.09 -17.68 3.71
C LEU A 609 10.15 -18.71 2.59
N ARG A 610 10.29 -20.00 2.92
CA ARG A 610 10.27 -21.09 1.93
C ARG A 610 8.92 -21.25 1.26
N GLU A 611 7.84 -20.84 1.92
CA GLU A 611 6.51 -20.77 1.31
C GLU A 611 6.27 -19.51 0.47
N GLY A 612 7.15 -18.51 0.57
CA GLY A 612 7.20 -17.32 -0.28
C GLY A 612 7.20 -16.00 0.48
N LYS A 613 7.91 -15.00 -0.07
CA LYS A 613 8.04 -13.64 0.48
C LYS A 613 6.68 -13.00 0.81
N GLU A 614 5.68 -13.27 0.00
CA GLU A 614 4.33 -12.72 0.16
C GLU A 614 3.61 -13.24 1.40
N LYS A 615 3.87 -14.49 1.83
CA LYS A 615 3.27 -15.04 3.04
C LYS A 615 3.82 -14.38 4.30
N VAL A 616 5.12 -14.09 4.33
CA VAL A 616 5.75 -13.34 5.42
C VAL A 616 5.11 -11.97 5.55
N LEU A 617 4.99 -11.25 4.43
CA LEU A 617 4.37 -9.92 4.42
C LEU A 617 2.90 -9.94 4.90
N LYS A 618 2.11 -10.91 4.43
CA LYS A 618 0.70 -11.08 4.87
C LYS A 618 0.61 -11.39 6.37
N LYS A 619 1.50 -12.22 6.90
CA LYS A 619 1.52 -12.55 8.34
C LYS A 619 1.90 -11.33 9.19
N MET A 620 2.81 -10.48 8.70
CA MET A 620 3.14 -9.20 9.34
C MET A 620 1.97 -8.23 9.36
N ILE A 621 1.26 -8.07 8.24
CA ILE A 621 0.04 -7.25 8.14
C ILE A 621 -1.03 -7.73 9.13
N LEU A 622 -1.25 -9.05 9.21
CA LEU A 622 -2.19 -9.64 10.17
C LEU A 622 -1.84 -9.31 11.62
N PHE A 623 -0.55 -9.33 11.97
CA PHE A 623 -0.10 -8.94 13.30
C PHE A 623 -0.38 -7.46 13.58
N CYS A 624 -0.03 -6.56 12.65
CA CYS A 624 -0.29 -5.13 12.80
C CYS A 624 -1.80 -4.86 13.02
N ASN A 625 -2.67 -5.52 12.24
CA ASN A 625 -4.12 -5.41 12.36
C ASN A 625 -4.67 -5.90 13.69
N LYS A 626 -4.08 -6.97 14.26
CA LYS A 626 -4.60 -7.61 15.48
C LYS A 626 -4.07 -6.99 16.77
N TYR A 627 -2.82 -6.52 16.78
CA TYR A 627 -2.12 -6.13 18.01
C TYR A 627 -1.62 -4.68 18.04
N ILE A 628 -1.47 -4.01 16.89
CA ILE A 628 -0.95 -2.62 16.85
C ILE A 628 -2.09 -1.63 16.60
N PHE A 629 -2.87 -1.80 15.52
CA PHE A 629 -3.94 -0.85 15.17
C PHE A 629 -5.20 -0.94 16.05
N THR A 630 -5.20 -1.81 17.05
CA THR A 630 -6.23 -1.92 18.09
C THR A 630 -6.01 -0.96 19.26
N GLU A 631 -4.80 -0.42 19.39
CA GLU A 631 -4.39 0.50 20.46
C GLU A 631 -5.05 1.88 20.34
N ASP A 632 -5.11 2.60 21.46
CA ASP A 632 -5.86 3.85 21.57
C ASP A 632 -5.23 5.00 20.77
N GLU A 633 -3.92 5.00 20.55
CA GLU A 633 -3.21 5.97 19.70
C GLU A 633 -3.73 5.99 18.26
N PHE A 634 -4.24 4.85 17.77
CA PHE A 634 -4.83 4.76 16.43
C PHE A 634 -6.30 5.19 16.39
N LYS A 635 -6.96 5.30 17.56
CA LYS A 635 -8.37 5.74 17.71
C LYS A 635 -8.53 7.25 17.91
N LEU A 636 -7.42 7.99 18.04
CA LEU A 636 -7.44 9.45 18.19
C LEU A 636 -8.12 10.15 17.01
N SER A 637 -8.73 11.30 17.29
CA SER A 637 -9.25 12.19 16.25
C SER A 637 -8.10 12.77 15.40
N PHE A 638 -8.42 13.26 14.20
CA PHE A 638 -7.44 13.90 13.31
C PHE A 638 -6.67 15.02 14.02
N GLU A 639 -7.35 15.87 14.78
CA GLU A 639 -6.70 16.99 15.46
C GLU A 639 -5.80 16.58 16.62
N GLU A 640 -6.24 15.63 17.45
CA GLU A 640 -5.43 15.12 18.56
C GLU A 640 -4.17 14.44 18.04
N GLU A 641 -4.30 13.63 16.99
CA GLU A 641 -3.17 12.99 16.32
C GLU A 641 -2.23 14.01 15.69
N PHE A 642 -2.77 14.97 14.93
CA PHE A 642 -2.00 16.01 14.26
C PHE A 642 -1.21 16.86 15.27
N ASN A 643 -1.83 17.24 16.38
CA ASN A 643 -1.18 17.99 17.46
C ASN A 643 -0.07 17.17 18.14
N LYS A 644 -0.28 15.88 18.39
CA LYS A 644 0.76 15.01 18.96
C LYS A 644 1.94 14.89 18.01
N ARG A 645 1.67 14.59 16.73
CA ARG A 645 2.68 14.38 15.69
C ARG A 645 3.49 15.64 15.37
N ALA A 646 2.85 16.80 15.33
CA ALA A 646 3.53 18.07 15.09
C ALA A 646 4.59 18.39 16.17
N ASN A 647 4.43 17.87 17.40
CA ASN A 647 5.26 18.18 18.55
C ASN A 647 6.36 17.16 18.87
N VAL A 648 6.53 16.11 18.06
CA VAL A 648 7.47 15.00 18.35
C VAL A 648 8.95 15.37 18.18
N ASN A 649 9.27 16.30 17.28
CA ASN A 649 10.65 16.59 16.85
C ASN A 649 11.36 17.73 17.62
N LEU A 650 10.78 18.23 18.71
CA LEU A 650 11.26 19.47 19.36
C LEU A 650 12.19 19.22 20.56
N SER A 651 12.49 17.96 20.89
CA SER A 651 13.44 17.59 21.94
C SER A 651 14.89 17.38 21.47
N ASP A 652 15.11 17.04 20.19
CA ASP A 652 16.46 16.77 19.65
C ASP A 652 17.12 17.99 18.97
N TYR A 653 16.30 18.93 18.49
CA TYR A 653 16.75 20.20 17.92
C TYR A 653 16.07 21.31 18.73
N ASN A 654 16.84 22.20 19.36
CA ASN A 654 16.40 23.38 20.13
C ASN A 654 15.54 24.36 19.29
N LEU A 655 14.42 23.90 18.76
CA LEU A 655 13.43 24.64 18.02
C LEU A 655 12.25 24.87 18.98
N LYS A 656 11.68 26.07 18.92
CA LYS A 656 10.59 26.48 19.79
C LYS A 656 9.38 25.58 19.53
N VAL A 657 8.81 24.99 20.59
CA VAL A 657 7.55 24.23 20.49
C VAL A 657 6.53 25.07 19.74
N LEU A 658 6.05 24.58 18.60
CA LEU A 658 5.01 25.28 17.86
C LEU A 658 3.78 25.31 18.76
N SER A 659 3.32 26.51 19.07
CA SER A 659 2.07 26.64 19.81
C SER A 659 0.92 26.06 18.98
N ARG A 660 -0.13 25.59 19.66
CA ARG A 660 -1.35 25.11 19.01
C ARG A 660 -1.90 26.12 18.00
N GLU A 661 -1.81 27.41 18.32
CA GLU A 661 -2.23 28.51 17.44
C GLU A 661 -1.37 28.61 16.16
N GLU A 662 -0.06 28.38 16.23
CA GLU A 662 0.81 28.42 15.05
C GLU A 662 0.55 27.26 14.10
N LEU A 663 0.25 26.07 14.64
CA LEU A 663 -0.15 24.90 13.85
C LEU A 663 -1.49 25.14 13.17
N TYR A 664 -2.47 25.65 13.91
CA TYR A 664 -3.78 25.97 13.36
C TYR A 664 -3.72 27.09 12.32
N ARG A 665 -2.88 28.12 12.51
CA ARG A 665 -2.65 29.15 11.50
C ARG A 665 -2.10 28.57 10.20
N LYS A 666 -1.12 27.67 10.28
CA LYS A 666 -0.53 27.03 9.10
C LYS A 666 -1.55 26.12 8.39
N LEU A 667 -2.28 25.30 9.13
CA LEU A 667 -3.33 24.45 8.59
C LEU A 667 -4.43 25.28 7.91
N TYR A 668 -4.82 26.41 8.51
CA TYR A 668 -5.75 27.35 7.92
C TYR A 668 -5.23 27.92 6.59
N ASN A 669 -3.98 28.36 6.54
CA ASN A 669 -3.38 28.90 5.32
C ASN A 669 -3.34 27.86 4.19
N ILE A 670 -2.99 26.60 4.50
CA ILE A 670 -3.01 25.51 3.52
C ILE A 670 -4.43 25.27 3.00
N LEU A 671 -5.42 25.23 3.91
CA LEU A 671 -6.81 25.09 3.51
C LEU A 671 -7.26 26.25 2.62
N GLU A 672 -6.88 27.49 2.93
CA GLU A 672 -7.18 28.67 2.10
C GLU A 672 -6.51 28.57 0.72
N ASP A 673 -5.19 28.36 0.66
CA ASP A 673 -4.42 28.32 -0.59
C ASP A 673 -4.88 27.20 -1.53
N ASN A 674 -5.18 26.03 -0.97
CA ASN A 674 -5.65 24.88 -1.75
C ASN A 674 -7.15 24.96 -2.07
N SER A 675 -7.90 25.87 -1.43
CA SER A 675 -9.32 26.16 -1.74
C SER A 675 -9.49 27.30 -2.75
N ALA A 676 -8.42 27.62 -3.49
CA ALA A 676 -8.46 28.59 -4.58
C ALA A 676 -9.61 28.28 -5.55
N LEU A 677 -10.31 29.33 -5.95
CA LEU A 677 -11.48 29.21 -6.82
C LEU A 677 -11.10 28.62 -8.18
N LYS A 678 -11.96 27.79 -8.76
CA LYS A 678 -11.75 27.11 -10.04
C LYS A 678 -12.17 27.95 -11.25
N SER A 679 -12.02 29.27 -11.18
CA SER A 679 -12.21 30.11 -12.36
C SER A 679 -11.19 31.23 -12.38
N HIS A 680 -10.52 31.39 -13.52
CA HIS A 680 -9.52 32.42 -13.72
C HIS A 680 -10.17 33.69 -14.29
N ILE A 681 -10.49 34.61 -13.36
CA ILE A 681 -11.24 35.83 -13.64
C ILE A 681 -10.28 37.02 -13.68
N MET A 682 -10.48 37.94 -14.63
CA MET A 682 -9.66 39.14 -14.78
C MET A 682 -9.96 40.14 -13.64
N ASN A 683 -9.14 40.12 -12.59
CA ASN A 683 -9.35 40.88 -11.36
C ASN A 683 -9.03 42.38 -11.53
N TYR A 684 -10.05 43.26 -11.58
CA TYR A 684 -10.01 44.64 -11.05
C TYR A 684 -11.40 45.19 -10.63
N ASP A 685 -12.49 44.88 -11.36
CA ASP A 685 -13.82 45.47 -11.10
C ASP A 685 -14.89 44.49 -10.57
N VAL A 686 -14.67 43.17 -10.68
CA VAL A 686 -15.64 42.15 -10.26
C VAL A 686 -15.45 41.79 -8.78
N LYS A 687 -16.09 42.54 -7.87
CA LYS A 687 -16.22 42.12 -6.46
C LYS A 687 -17.38 41.13 -6.31
N GLY A 688 -17.11 39.86 -6.61
CA GLY A 688 -18.06 38.76 -6.43
C GLY A 688 -18.47 38.56 -4.97
N TYR A 689 -19.67 38.01 -4.75
CA TYR A 689 -20.13 37.62 -3.42
C TYR A 689 -19.49 36.28 -3.03
N GLN A 690 -18.82 36.24 -1.88
CA GLN A 690 -18.09 35.07 -1.40
C GLN A 690 -18.73 34.48 -0.13
N GLU A 691 -18.82 33.14 -0.09
CA GLU A 691 -19.19 32.37 1.09
C GLU A 691 -18.15 31.25 1.32
N LYS A 692 -17.73 31.02 2.57
CA LYS A 692 -16.81 29.95 2.94
C LYS A 692 -17.49 28.97 3.90
N TYR A 693 -17.31 27.68 3.64
CA TYR A 693 -17.90 26.58 4.41
C TYR A 693 -16.84 25.60 4.88
N PHE A 694 -16.78 25.37 6.19
CA PHE A 694 -15.95 24.31 6.78
C PHE A 694 -16.80 23.08 7.11
N PHE A 695 -16.30 21.91 6.74
CA PHE A 695 -16.86 20.61 7.12
C PHE A 695 -15.92 19.97 8.14
N GLY A 696 -16.47 19.57 9.28
CA GLY A 696 -15.71 18.98 10.39
C GLY A 696 -16.59 18.85 11.63
N ASP A 697 -16.01 18.69 12.81
CA ASP A 697 -16.71 18.70 14.11
C ASP A 697 -16.76 20.11 14.73
N TYR A 698 -17.85 20.49 15.40
CA TYR A 698 -18.06 21.86 15.91
C TYR A 698 -17.33 22.01 17.24
N SER A 699 -17.24 20.90 17.98
CA SER A 699 -16.41 20.82 19.19
C SER A 699 -14.93 20.99 18.90
N SER A 700 -14.50 20.82 17.65
CA SER A 700 -13.12 21.02 17.20
C SER A 700 -12.56 22.37 17.63
N ASP A 701 -11.35 22.35 18.18
CA ASP A 701 -10.65 23.56 18.54
C ASP A 701 -10.03 24.25 17.31
N PHE A 702 -9.72 23.49 16.25
CA PHE A 702 -9.33 24.08 14.98
C PHE A 702 -10.48 24.87 14.34
N ILE A 703 -11.70 24.32 14.30
CA ILE A 703 -12.85 25.00 13.70
C ILE A 703 -13.18 26.28 14.47
N LYS A 704 -13.12 26.25 15.80
CA LYS A 704 -13.25 27.46 16.63
C LYS A 704 -12.16 28.48 16.29
N TYR A 705 -10.90 28.05 16.17
CA TYR A 705 -9.79 28.92 15.77
C TYR A 705 -10.02 29.54 14.38
N ALA A 706 -10.39 28.75 13.37
CA ALA A 706 -10.62 29.22 12.01
C ALA A 706 -11.76 30.24 11.96
N PHE A 707 -12.83 30.00 12.73
CA PHE A 707 -13.96 30.90 12.84
C PHE A 707 -13.57 32.23 13.51
N ASP A 708 -12.79 32.20 14.59
CA ASP A 708 -12.29 33.40 15.26
C ASP A 708 -11.27 34.19 14.43
N PHE A 709 -10.46 33.49 13.63
CA PHE A 709 -9.49 34.10 12.72
C PHE A 709 -10.22 34.90 11.62
N ASP A 710 -11.19 34.27 10.95
CA ASP A 710 -11.93 34.92 9.87
C ASP A 710 -12.92 35.99 10.35
N ARG A 711 -13.39 35.89 11.60
CA ARG A 711 -14.18 36.95 12.25
C ARG A 711 -13.45 38.28 12.30
N LYS A 712 -12.12 38.27 12.40
CA LYS A 712 -11.30 39.49 12.49
C LYS A 712 -11.03 40.14 11.12
N THR A 713 -11.25 39.43 10.02
CA THR A 713 -10.88 39.84 8.65
C THR A 713 -12.08 40.11 7.71
N ARG A 714 -13.30 40.25 8.27
CA ARG A 714 -14.61 40.29 7.57
C ARG A 714 -14.68 41.05 6.24
N ASN A 715 -14.83 40.29 5.15
CA ASN A 715 -15.46 40.72 3.89
C ASN A 715 -16.42 39.67 3.26
N TYR A 716 -16.66 38.51 3.90
CA TYR A 716 -17.41 37.37 3.32
C TYR A 716 -18.24 36.59 4.37
N LYS A 717 -19.21 35.78 3.93
CA LYS A 717 -20.06 34.93 4.79
C LYS A 717 -19.32 33.65 5.17
N ILE A 718 -19.51 33.17 6.40
CA ILE A 718 -18.83 31.96 6.89
C ILE A 718 -19.85 31.05 7.55
N GLY A 719 -19.94 29.83 7.05
CA GLY A 719 -20.75 28.77 7.62
C GLY A 719 -19.89 27.58 8.02
N TYR A 720 -20.45 26.79 8.93
CA TYR A 720 -19.87 25.55 9.36
C TYR A 720 -20.91 24.44 9.26
N ILE A 721 -20.48 23.29 8.77
CA ILE A 721 -21.34 22.14 8.48
C ILE A 721 -20.92 21.02 9.42
N HIS A 722 -21.81 20.71 10.36
CA HIS A 722 -21.55 19.72 11.39
C HIS A 722 -21.52 18.31 10.84
N GLU A 723 -20.34 17.73 10.72
CA GLU A 723 -20.11 16.34 10.39
C GLU A 723 -19.29 15.75 11.54
N ILE A 724 -19.93 14.92 12.36
CA ILE A 724 -19.22 14.24 13.43
C ILE A 724 -18.28 13.26 12.73
N LYS A 725 -17.03 13.65 12.80
CA LYS A 725 -15.82 12.97 12.37
C LYS A 725 -15.49 13.06 10.88
N SER A 726 -14.30 13.57 10.65
CA SER A 726 -13.54 13.35 9.44
C SER A 726 -12.17 12.86 9.87
N SER A 727 -11.63 11.90 9.13
CA SER A 727 -10.20 11.64 9.09
C SER A 727 -9.44 12.86 8.53
N GLY A 728 -9.82 14.09 8.85
CA GLY A 728 -9.40 15.30 8.15
C GLY A 728 -10.25 16.54 8.46
N ILE A 729 -10.04 17.63 7.72
CA ILE A 729 -10.82 18.87 7.73
C ILE A 729 -10.99 19.33 6.27
N GLU A 730 -12.18 19.77 5.90
CA GLU A 730 -12.48 20.14 4.52
C GLU A 730 -13.07 21.56 4.46
N LYS A 731 -12.71 22.30 3.41
CA LYS A 731 -13.11 23.69 3.21
C LYS A 731 -13.60 23.90 1.79
N LEU A 732 -14.83 24.37 1.65
CA LEU A 732 -15.43 24.79 0.39
C LEU A 732 -15.52 26.32 0.35
N ASN A 733 -14.89 26.91 -0.64
CA ASN A 733 -15.01 28.32 -0.97
C ASN A 733 -16.00 28.47 -2.13
N LEU A 734 -16.93 29.42 -2.04
CA LEU A 734 -17.90 29.76 -3.06
C LEU A 734 -17.76 31.22 -3.43
N MET A 735 -17.77 31.49 -4.73
CA MET A 735 -17.87 32.84 -5.24
C MET A 735 -18.86 32.88 -6.39
N GLY A 736 -19.78 33.84 -6.37
CA GLY A 736 -20.62 34.14 -7.52
C GLY A 736 -20.63 35.61 -7.84
N GLY A 737 -21.22 35.96 -8.98
CA GLY A 737 -21.42 37.36 -9.37
C GLY A 737 -20.58 37.83 -10.55
N PHE A 738 -20.10 36.92 -11.39
CA PHE A 738 -19.34 37.21 -12.61
C PHE A 738 -20.07 36.64 -13.84
N GLY A 739 -19.82 37.19 -15.03
CA GLY A 739 -20.40 36.73 -16.30
C GLY A 739 -19.38 36.05 -17.20
N ALA A 740 -19.83 35.60 -18.39
CA ALA A 740 -18.96 34.93 -19.37
C ALA A 740 -17.77 35.78 -19.80
N LYS A 741 -18.01 37.09 -19.92
CA LYS A 741 -17.00 38.11 -20.30
C LYS A 741 -15.83 38.24 -19.33
N ASP A 742 -16.05 37.87 -18.07
CA ASP A 742 -15.05 38.05 -16.99
C ASP A 742 -14.06 36.87 -16.93
N ILE A 743 -14.41 35.74 -17.58
CA ILE A 743 -13.61 34.52 -17.63
C ILE A 743 -12.52 34.69 -18.70
N ILE A 744 -11.25 34.57 -18.28
CA ILE A 744 -10.09 34.78 -19.18
C ILE A 744 -10.09 33.76 -20.32
N TYR A 745 -10.44 32.49 -20.03
CA TYR A 745 -10.53 31.44 -21.04
C TYR A 745 -11.51 31.80 -22.16
N VAL A 746 -12.73 32.23 -21.80
CA VAL A 746 -13.77 32.64 -22.76
C VAL A 746 -13.31 33.82 -23.59
N LYS A 747 -12.79 34.87 -22.94
CA LYS A 747 -12.30 36.07 -23.63
C LYS A 747 -11.19 35.77 -24.63
N SER A 748 -10.21 34.95 -24.24
CA SER A 748 -9.13 34.52 -25.14
C SER A 748 -9.59 33.59 -26.27
N SER A 749 -10.80 33.05 -26.17
CA SER A 749 -11.39 32.14 -27.14
C SER A 749 -12.27 32.83 -28.20
N ILE A 750 -12.62 34.11 -28.00
CA ILE A 750 -13.52 34.86 -28.90
C ILE A 750 -12.94 34.98 -30.33
N GLU A 751 -11.63 35.16 -30.48
CA GLU A 751 -10.99 35.25 -31.80
C GLU A 751 -11.16 33.96 -32.60
N PHE A 752 -11.04 32.81 -31.95
CA PHE A 752 -11.23 31.49 -32.56
C PHE A 752 -12.68 31.27 -33.00
N TYR A 753 -13.62 31.70 -32.17
CA TYR A 753 -15.05 31.67 -32.49
C TYR A 753 -15.38 32.53 -33.72
N ASN A 754 -14.88 33.77 -33.78
CA ASN A 754 -15.09 34.65 -34.92
C ASN A 754 -14.50 34.06 -36.20
N TYR A 755 -13.28 33.49 -36.13
CA TYR A 755 -12.68 32.80 -37.26
C TYR A 755 -13.54 31.62 -37.75
N CYS A 756 -14.10 30.81 -36.85
CA CYS A 756 -15.02 29.74 -37.23
C CYS A 756 -16.24 30.27 -38.00
N LEU A 757 -16.85 31.37 -37.54
CA LEU A 757 -17.98 31.98 -38.23
C LEU A 757 -17.59 32.50 -39.62
N GLU A 758 -16.44 33.15 -39.76
CA GLU A 758 -15.91 33.61 -41.05
C GLU A 758 -15.64 32.47 -42.03
N ASN A 759 -15.36 31.27 -41.52
CA ASN A 759 -15.09 30.05 -42.30
C ASN A 759 -16.33 29.13 -42.45
N GLU A 760 -17.53 29.67 -42.25
CA GLU A 760 -18.83 29.01 -42.45
C GLU A 760 -19.09 27.80 -41.51
N TYR A 761 -18.49 27.77 -40.32
CA TYR A 761 -18.80 26.74 -39.32
C TYR A 761 -20.19 26.98 -38.73
N LEU A 762 -21.01 25.92 -38.67
CA LEU A 762 -22.35 25.96 -38.11
C LEU A 762 -22.31 25.53 -36.64
N LEU A 763 -21.91 26.47 -35.80
CA LEU A 763 -21.67 26.22 -34.38
C LEU A 763 -22.94 26.15 -33.53
N HIS A 764 -24.04 26.79 -33.96
CA HIS A 764 -25.26 26.94 -33.17
C HIS A 764 -26.43 26.14 -33.75
N GLY A 765 -27.30 25.66 -32.86
CA GLY A 765 -28.57 25.01 -33.21
C GLY A 765 -29.76 25.97 -33.32
N ILE A 766 -29.56 27.22 -32.90
CA ILE A 766 -30.53 28.31 -32.91
C ILE A 766 -29.95 29.42 -33.79
N ASP A 767 -30.81 30.27 -34.35
CA ASP A 767 -30.36 31.46 -35.08
C ASP A 767 -29.40 32.30 -34.23
N ALA A 768 -28.19 32.51 -34.75
CA ALA A 768 -27.13 33.24 -34.07
C ALA A 768 -27.50 34.72 -33.81
N GLY A 769 -28.46 35.27 -34.54
CA GLY A 769 -29.01 36.61 -34.32
C GLY A 769 -29.84 36.75 -33.04
N LEU A 770 -30.33 35.63 -32.48
CA LEU A 770 -31.06 35.61 -31.20
C LEU A 770 -30.14 35.47 -29.99
N LEU A 771 -28.87 35.08 -30.21
CA LEU A 771 -27.93 34.81 -29.14
C LEU A 771 -27.25 36.11 -28.67
N PRO A 772 -27.19 36.36 -27.35
CA PRO A 772 -26.51 37.55 -26.83
C PRO A 772 -25.01 37.52 -27.18
N HIS A 773 -24.43 38.71 -27.33
CA HIS A 773 -22.98 38.85 -27.46
C HIS A 773 -22.33 38.78 -26.08
N ILE A 774 -21.16 38.13 -26.01
CA ILE A 774 -20.28 38.19 -24.84
C ILE A 774 -19.42 39.44 -25.04
N VAL A 775 -19.80 40.54 -24.38
CA VAL A 775 -19.11 41.85 -24.46
C VAL A 775 -18.20 42.04 -23.26
#